data_AF-A0A2D5SSR8-F1
#
_entry.id   AF-A0A2D5SSR8-F1
#
_cell.length_a   1.000
_cell.length_b   1.000
_cell.length_c   1.000
_cell.angle_alpha   90.00
_cell.angle_beta   90.00
_cell.angle_gamma   90.00
#
_symmetry.space_group_name_H-M   'P 1'
#
loop_
_entity.id
_entity.type
_entity.pdbx_description
1 polymer ?
#
loop_
_entity_poly.entity_id
_entity_poly.type
_entity_poly.pdbx_seq_one_letter_code
_entity_poly.pdbx_strand_id
1 'polypeptide(L)'
;MAKALHGQGWTPVILRYAGISAFENSKRKTFSKETVVIELTSSAETELQSSLKSFSEKHGSFGGFIHLHPVAKSSSETKLEDGANAFLKQAFLSAKNIYPALRQSAQSGNRRSLFLAVARLDGELGMGSGAFNAPSSGLSGLIKTAGVEWPDVFCRFLDLQPELKAETAANCILQELHDPDLRISEVGYSASGKAGTARMTVKPKIVRDLTTAITGKSLSEKSVFLVSGGARGVTAECVVKLAETQPCNFILLGRSPLEDEPEWAKSVGEDKMKLKQAAMQVLVEKGEKPTPQKVNQLVGKVEAGRAIRKNMDRIQNAGGQAEYVSADVTDAKKMKAAIAPAVKKYGAVTGVIHGAGVLADKLIEKKTAEDYDAVCSTKIDGINALLKSVDPNNLTHLLLFSSAAGFYGNAGQSDYAMGNEALNRIALLFKQNHLECHVTSFNWGPWEGGMVSPELKKLFEERNVEVISVEAGTRVFVEEVTSAGQVNPLVLIGNSMVVPNEADTELRKWEITREINLPANPVFKDHAISDNPVLPAVHAMSWMADACEQGLPGFKLARCSNFKVLNGVIFDKSIAEKYTLDLKEIEREHGKYAEIKVKVSSESGAASSGNNRTRFHYSTQVRLEQQLPKAPLHDRIDLSNTHNLPGAAFYQDGTLFHGPKFQGIDQVLNINEQGLTLECSLPENSGSEEGQFASQDFNPFALDLAFQAMLIWAWRFHQSGSLPLKTETFEHFRKVPFDTRFYLSMSVNKNSATALSANLFLHDEEGLMYASMTGAEVTLSKSLNALFGKK
;
A
#
# COMPACT_ATOMS: atom_id res chain seq x y z
N MET A 1 5.72 -14.52 -22.55
CA MET A 1 5.15 -13.17 -22.56
C MET A 1 4.80 -12.66 -23.96
N ALA A 2 5.76 -12.41 -24.87
CA ALA A 2 5.46 -11.86 -26.21
C ALA A 2 4.32 -12.60 -26.97
N LYS A 3 4.38 -13.93 -27.04
CA LYS A 3 3.31 -14.77 -27.60
C LYS A 3 1.94 -14.54 -26.94
N ALA A 4 1.92 -14.36 -25.62
CA ALA A 4 0.71 -14.18 -24.84
C ALA A 4 0.10 -12.78 -25.07
N LEU A 5 0.94 -11.74 -25.13
CA LEU A 5 0.54 -10.37 -25.52
C LEU A 5 -0.04 -10.33 -26.93
N HIS A 6 0.59 -11.03 -27.88
CA HIS A 6 0.08 -11.14 -29.24
C HIS A 6 -1.31 -11.77 -29.30
N GLY A 7 -1.55 -12.83 -28.52
CA GLY A 7 -2.88 -13.44 -28.36
C GLY A 7 -3.94 -12.50 -27.75
N GLN A 8 -3.51 -11.41 -27.09
CA GLN A 8 -4.36 -10.36 -26.50
C GLN A 8 -4.43 -9.09 -27.38
N GLY A 9 -4.05 -9.21 -28.65
CA GLY A 9 -4.11 -8.13 -29.64
C GLY A 9 -3.04 -7.04 -29.48
N TRP A 10 -1.97 -7.29 -28.72
CA TRP A 10 -0.83 -6.37 -28.64
C TRP A 10 0.23 -6.71 -29.70
N THR A 11 0.98 -5.70 -30.15
CA THR A 11 2.19 -5.89 -30.97
C THR A 11 3.42 -5.80 -30.07
N PRO A 12 3.99 -6.93 -29.59
CA PRO A 12 5.11 -6.90 -28.67
C PRO A 12 6.41 -6.47 -29.36
N VAL A 13 7.17 -5.62 -28.68
CA VAL A 13 8.51 -5.17 -29.06
C VAL A 13 9.44 -5.49 -27.90
N ILE A 14 10.60 -6.05 -28.19
CA ILE A 14 11.57 -6.41 -27.15
C ILE A 14 12.67 -5.37 -27.11
N LEU A 15 12.72 -4.58 -26.04
CA LEU A 15 13.87 -3.74 -25.72
C LEU A 15 14.88 -4.55 -24.90
N ARG A 16 16.11 -4.61 -25.36
CA ARG A 16 17.24 -5.26 -24.68
C ARG A 16 18.33 -4.24 -24.39
N TYR A 17 18.78 -4.24 -23.15
CA TYR A 17 19.92 -3.46 -22.72
C TYR A 17 21.22 -4.20 -23.05
N ALA A 18 22.30 -3.43 -23.23
CA ALA A 18 23.65 -3.97 -23.32
C ALA A 18 23.92 -4.89 -22.12
N GLY A 19 24.52 -6.06 -22.37
CA GLY A 19 24.72 -7.08 -21.36
C GLY A 19 25.55 -6.57 -20.18
N ILE A 20 25.10 -6.82 -18.96
CA ILE A 20 26.01 -6.86 -17.82
C ILE A 20 26.74 -8.20 -17.91
N SER A 21 28.07 -8.20 -17.79
CA SER A 21 28.97 -9.35 -17.97
C SER A 21 28.50 -10.66 -17.30
N ALA A 22 27.79 -10.58 -16.17
CA ALA A 22 27.20 -11.73 -15.47
C ALA A 22 26.10 -12.50 -16.23
N PHE A 23 25.43 -11.87 -17.20
CA PHE A 23 24.31 -12.44 -17.98
C PHE A 23 24.69 -12.83 -19.42
N GLU A 24 25.88 -12.48 -19.89
CA GLU A 24 26.32 -12.76 -21.27
C GLU A 24 26.59 -14.25 -21.54
N ASN A 25 26.88 -15.04 -20.50
CA ASN A 25 27.36 -16.42 -20.64
C ASN A 25 26.27 -17.49 -20.99
N SER A 26 25.01 -17.12 -21.21
CA SER A 26 23.95 -18.09 -21.59
C SER A 26 23.53 -17.97 -23.05
N LYS A 27 23.48 -19.10 -23.79
CA LYS A 27 22.91 -19.16 -25.15
C LYS A 27 21.47 -18.61 -25.15
N ARG A 28 21.28 -17.46 -25.80
CA ARG A 28 19.99 -16.77 -25.86
C ARG A 28 19.06 -17.50 -26.83
N LYS A 29 17.79 -17.70 -26.45
CA LYS A 29 16.75 -18.15 -27.37
C LYS A 29 16.41 -17.04 -28.36
N THR A 30 16.25 -17.40 -29.63
CA THR A 30 15.81 -16.48 -30.69
C THR A 30 14.30 -16.22 -30.58
N PHE A 31 13.89 -14.99 -30.86
CA PHE A 31 12.47 -14.65 -31.03
C PHE A 31 11.99 -15.03 -32.45
N SER A 32 10.67 -15.07 -32.66
CA SER A 32 10.12 -15.23 -34.01
C SER A 32 10.56 -14.05 -34.89
N LYS A 33 10.65 -14.28 -36.21
CA LYS A 33 11.03 -13.23 -37.18
C LYS A 33 10.09 -12.02 -37.17
N GLU A 34 8.85 -12.21 -36.71
CA GLU A 34 7.81 -11.18 -36.61
C GLU A 34 7.96 -10.29 -35.37
N THR A 35 8.72 -10.73 -34.35
CA THR A 35 8.93 -9.95 -33.13
C THR A 35 10.07 -8.96 -33.33
N VAL A 36 9.79 -7.67 -33.28
CA VAL A 36 10.82 -6.63 -33.36
C VAL A 36 11.66 -6.64 -32.08
N VAL A 37 12.99 -6.56 -32.23
CA VAL A 37 13.94 -6.47 -31.14
C VAL A 37 14.77 -5.20 -31.31
N ILE A 38 14.74 -4.33 -30.30
CA ILE A 38 15.61 -3.17 -30.16
C ILE A 38 16.74 -3.59 -29.22
N GLU A 39 17.95 -3.77 -29.73
CA GLU A 39 19.13 -4.16 -28.96
C GLU A 39 20.01 -2.93 -28.76
N LEU A 40 20.14 -2.46 -27.53
CA LEU A 40 21.04 -1.37 -27.17
C LEU A 40 22.46 -1.91 -26.99
N THR A 41 23.44 -1.18 -27.51
CA THR A 41 24.87 -1.52 -27.47
C THR A 41 25.59 -0.91 -26.28
N SER A 42 24.99 0.07 -25.62
CA SER A 42 25.47 0.69 -24.39
C SER A 42 24.35 0.91 -23.36
N SER A 43 24.72 1.37 -22.16
CA SER A 43 23.78 1.83 -21.14
C SER A 43 23.51 3.34 -21.19
N ALA A 44 23.91 4.02 -22.27
CA ALA A 44 23.72 5.47 -22.40
C ALA A 44 22.24 5.81 -22.64
N GLU A 45 21.73 6.83 -21.92
CA GLU A 45 20.35 7.29 -22.07
C GLU A 45 20.06 7.79 -23.49
N THR A 46 21.05 8.38 -24.16
CA THR A 46 20.92 8.90 -25.53
C THR A 46 20.63 7.82 -26.57
N GLU A 47 21.18 6.62 -26.40
CA GLU A 47 20.93 5.48 -27.29
C GLU A 47 19.52 4.91 -27.08
N LEU A 48 19.05 4.87 -25.83
CA LEU A 48 17.67 4.52 -25.50
C LEU A 48 16.70 5.51 -26.16
N GLN A 49 16.95 6.81 -26.02
CA GLN A 49 16.12 7.88 -26.61
C GLN A 49 16.03 7.78 -28.13
N SER A 50 17.17 7.63 -28.81
CA SER A 50 17.21 7.54 -30.28
C SER A 50 16.51 6.28 -30.78
N SER A 51 16.67 5.15 -30.09
CA SER A 51 16.05 3.88 -30.44
C SER A 51 14.54 3.90 -30.26
N LEU A 52 14.04 4.43 -29.13
CA LEU A 52 12.60 4.58 -28.88
C LEU A 52 11.96 5.53 -29.91
N LYS A 53 12.61 6.65 -30.19
CA LYS A 53 12.14 7.62 -31.19
C LYS A 53 12.07 7.01 -32.59
N SER A 54 13.16 6.39 -33.04
CA SER A 54 13.22 5.76 -34.37
C SER A 54 12.16 4.66 -34.53
N PHE A 55 11.92 3.88 -33.46
CA PHE A 55 10.85 2.89 -33.47
C PHE A 55 9.47 3.54 -33.59
N SER A 56 9.17 4.54 -32.75
CA SER A 56 7.85 5.18 -32.74
C SER A 56 7.51 5.88 -34.06
N GLU A 57 8.51 6.49 -34.72
CA GLU A 57 8.34 7.10 -36.05
C GLU A 57 7.97 6.07 -37.13
N LYS A 58 8.42 4.83 -37.01
CA LYS A 58 8.20 3.77 -37.99
C LYS A 58 6.97 2.90 -37.70
N HIS A 59 6.62 2.72 -36.43
CA HIS A 59 5.66 1.70 -35.98
C HIS A 59 4.51 2.24 -35.13
N GLY A 60 4.51 3.54 -34.78
CA GLY A 60 3.50 4.17 -33.93
C GLY A 60 3.89 4.25 -32.44
N SER A 61 3.01 4.85 -31.63
CA SER A 61 3.27 5.07 -30.21
C SER A 61 3.20 3.80 -29.37
N PHE A 62 3.86 3.82 -28.21
CA PHE A 62 3.82 2.74 -27.22
C PHE A 62 2.59 2.89 -26.31
N GLY A 63 1.70 1.89 -26.31
CA GLY A 63 0.55 1.83 -25.40
C GLY A 63 0.82 1.15 -24.06
N GLY A 64 2.01 0.58 -23.85
CA GLY A 64 2.37 -0.09 -22.61
C GLY A 64 3.84 -0.47 -22.54
N PHE A 65 4.38 -0.54 -21.33
CA PHE A 65 5.76 -0.97 -21.07
C PHE A 65 5.79 -1.97 -19.91
N ILE A 66 6.51 -3.09 -20.10
CA ILE A 66 6.66 -4.14 -19.07
C ILE A 66 8.15 -4.37 -18.86
N HIS A 67 8.69 -3.90 -17.74
CA HIS A 67 10.05 -4.20 -17.31
C HIS A 67 10.10 -5.62 -16.75
N LEU A 68 10.87 -6.51 -17.39
CA LEU A 68 11.13 -7.87 -16.89
C LEU A 68 12.52 -7.91 -16.27
N HIS A 69 12.59 -7.87 -14.94
CA HIS A 69 13.86 -7.94 -14.22
C HIS A 69 14.48 -9.35 -14.37
N PRO A 70 15.81 -9.47 -14.55
CA PRO A 70 16.46 -10.77 -14.63
C PRO A 70 16.35 -11.56 -13.33
N VAL A 71 16.29 -12.89 -13.46
CA VAL A 71 16.32 -13.82 -12.32
C VAL A 71 17.77 -14.01 -11.88
N ALA A 72 18.04 -13.90 -10.58
CA ALA A 72 19.35 -14.21 -10.01
C ALA A 72 19.66 -15.72 -10.12
N LYS A 73 20.90 -16.08 -10.45
CA LYS A 73 21.29 -17.49 -10.73
C LYS A 73 21.57 -18.34 -9.48
N SER A 74 21.73 -17.76 -8.29
CA SER A 74 21.91 -18.53 -7.05
C SER A 74 21.29 -17.82 -5.84
N SER A 75 20.75 -18.60 -4.91
CA SER A 75 20.27 -18.17 -3.59
C SER A 75 21.40 -17.95 -2.57
N SER A 76 22.57 -18.53 -2.83
CA SER A 76 23.72 -18.57 -1.90
C SER A 76 24.73 -17.43 -2.09
N GLU A 77 24.55 -16.59 -3.10
CA GLU A 77 25.31 -15.35 -3.25
C GLU A 77 24.42 -14.15 -2.94
N THR A 78 24.14 -13.97 -1.65
CA THR A 78 23.71 -12.71 -1.01
C THR A 78 24.74 -11.58 -1.16
N LYS A 79 25.63 -11.67 -2.14
CA LYS A 79 26.49 -10.58 -2.56
C LYS A 79 25.62 -9.62 -3.34
N LEU A 80 25.28 -8.52 -2.69
CA LEU A 80 24.82 -7.24 -3.28
C LEU A 80 25.85 -6.67 -4.32
N GLU A 81 26.65 -7.50 -4.98
CA GLU A 81 27.72 -7.09 -5.91
C GLU A 81 27.20 -6.90 -7.33
N ASP A 82 27.60 -5.77 -7.89
CA ASP A 82 27.84 -5.45 -9.29
C ASP A 82 26.73 -5.82 -10.28
N GLY A 83 25.77 -4.89 -10.39
CA GLY A 83 24.83 -4.84 -11.52
C GLY A 83 23.37 -4.68 -11.10
N ALA A 84 22.98 -5.05 -9.87
CA ALA A 84 21.58 -4.93 -9.42
C ALA A 84 21.10 -3.47 -9.41
N ASN A 85 21.89 -2.56 -8.83
CA ASN A 85 21.61 -1.13 -8.87
C ASN A 85 21.66 -0.57 -10.31
N ALA A 86 22.49 -1.14 -11.19
CA ALA A 86 22.54 -0.76 -12.60
C ALA A 86 21.25 -1.15 -13.36
N PHE A 87 20.67 -2.32 -13.09
CA PHE A 87 19.37 -2.71 -13.66
C PHE A 87 18.23 -1.82 -13.17
N LEU A 88 18.22 -1.47 -11.88
CA LEU A 88 17.27 -0.50 -11.33
C LEU A 88 17.40 0.86 -12.01
N LYS A 89 18.64 1.35 -12.18
CA LYS A 89 18.92 2.58 -12.93
C LYS A 89 18.39 2.52 -14.36
N GLN A 90 18.58 1.39 -15.06
CA GLN A 90 18.02 1.19 -16.40
C GLN A 90 16.49 1.20 -16.39
N ALA A 91 15.85 0.57 -15.40
CA ALA A 91 14.40 0.60 -15.27
C ALA A 91 13.88 2.03 -15.05
N PHE A 92 14.58 2.79 -14.18
CA PHE A 92 14.30 4.20 -13.93
C PHE A 92 14.46 5.05 -15.21
N LEU A 93 15.56 4.89 -15.95
CA LEU A 93 15.78 5.60 -17.23
C LEU A 93 14.76 5.17 -18.30
N SER A 94 14.31 3.91 -18.28
CA SER A 94 13.20 3.43 -19.14
C SER A 94 11.92 4.21 -18.83
N ALA A 95 11.56 4.27 -17.55
CA ALA A 95 10.37 4.93 -17.04
C ALA A 95 10.33 6.40 -17.49
N LYS A 96 11.44 7.12 -17.24
CA LYS A 96 11.66 8.50 -17.68
C LYS A 96 11.41 8.71 -19.17
N ASN A 97 11.96 7.86 -20.02
CA ASN A 97 11.95 8.08 -21.47
C ASN A 97 10.70 7.53 -22.16
N ILE A 98 9.99 6.56 -21.56
CA ILE A 98 8.77 5.97 -22.14
C ILE A 98 7.51 6.74 -21.75
N TYR A 99 7.50 7.43 -20.61
CA TYR A 99 6.32 8.11 -20.06
C TYR A 99 5.62 9.05 -21.07
N PRO A 100 6.31 9.90 -21.85
CA PRO A 100 5.63 10.78 -22.81
C PRO A 100 4.76 10.02 -23.82
N ALA A 101 5.23 8.86 -24.30
CA ALA A 101 4.47 8.00 -25.21
C ALA A 101 3.27 7.35 -24.50
N LEU A 102 3.48 6.85 -23.27
CA LEU A 102 2.42 6.24 -22.47
C LEU A 102 1.31 7.24 -22.13
N ARG A 103 1.66 8.48 -21.80
CA ARG A 103 0.69 9.56 -21.52
C ARG A 103 -0.13 9.90 -22.76
N GLN A 104 0.52 10.03 -23.92
CA GLN A 104 -0.18 10.27 -25.19
C GLN A 104 -1.15 9.12 -25.51
N SER A 105 -0.73 7.87 -25.29
CA SER A 105 -1.59 6.71 -25.50
C SER A 105 -2.76 6.64 -24.52
N ALA A 106 -2.56 7.03 -23.26
CA ALA A 106 -3.63 7.09 -22.26
C ALA A 106 -4.76 8.05 -22.69
N GLN A 107 -4.38 9.19 -23.26
CA GLN A 107 -5.32 10.21 -23.74
C GLN A 107 -6.09 9.79 -25.00
N SER A 108 -5.66 8.74 -25.71
CA SER A 108 -6.33 8.28 -26.93
C SER A 108 -7.64 7.51 -26.68
N GLY A 109 -7.89 7.05 -25.44
CA GLY A 109 -9.10 6.33 -25.06
C GLY A 109 -9.27 4.91 -25.66
N ASN A 110 -8.38 4.47 -26.55
CA ASN A 110 -8.52 3.18 -27.25
C ASN A 110 -8.27 1.96 -26.34
N ARG A 111 -7.33 2.08 -25.40
CA ARG A 111 -6.94 1.02 -24.45
C ARG A 111 -6.25 1.66 -23.25
N ARG A 112 -6.34 1.04 -22.07
CA ARG A 112 -5.61 1.46 -20.87
C ARG A 112 -4.10 1.46 -21.13
N SER A 113 -3.45 2.61 -20.91
CA SER A 113 -2.00 2.73 -20.91
C SER A 113 -1.41 2.13 -19.65
N LEU A 114 -0.23 1.50 -19.73
CA LEU A 114 0.33 0.76 -18.60
C LEU A 114 1.86 0.83 -18.49
N PHE A 115 2.34 0.82 -17.24
CA PHE A 115 3.75 0.70 -16.88
C PHE A 115 3.90 -0.35 -15.77
N LEU A 116 4.37 -1.55 -16.13
CA LEU A 116 4.53 -2.66 -15.19
C LEU A 116 6.01 -2.95 -14.96
N ALA A 117 6.34 -3.35 -13.74
CA ALA A 117 7.65 -3.92 -13.42
C ALA A 117 7.49 -5.28 -12.75
N VAL A 118 8.22 -6.27 -13.26
CA VAL A 118 8.18 -7.65 -12.80
C VAL A 118 9.54 -8.01 -12.25
N ALA A 119 9.60 -8.38 -10.97
CA ALA A 119 10.75 -9.01 -10.35
C ALA A 119 10.46 -10.48 -10.06
N ARG A 120 11.52 -11.23 -9.75
CA ARG A 120 11.40 -12.59 -9.21
C ARG A 120 12.06 -12.64 -7.84
N LEU A 121 11.27 -12.39 -6.80
CA LEU A 121 11.68 -12.50 -5.41
C LEU A 121 11.33 -13.90 -4.89
N ASP A 122 10.38 -14.03 -3.98
CA ASP A 122 9.86 -15.30 -3.46
C ASP A 122 8.40 -15.57 -3.90
N GLY A 123 7.76 -14.62 -4.59
CA GLY A 123 6.33 -14.67 -4.95
C GLY A 123 5.40 -14.27 -3.81
N GLU A 124 5.96 -13.89 -2.66
CA GLU A 124 5.27 -13.43 -1.46
C GLU A 124 5.71 -12.01 -1.08
N LEU A 125 6.17 -11.23 -2.08
CA LEU A 125 6.67 -9.87 -1.91
C LEU A 125 7.86 -9.83 -0.93
N GLY A 126 8.73 -10.83 -0.93
CA GLY A 126 9.88 -10.93 -0.02
C GLY A 126 9.50 -11.08 1.46
N MET A 127 8.22 -11.32 1.76
CA MET A 127 7.70 -11.55 3.11
C MET A 127 7.66 -13.04 3.48
N GLY A 128 7.90 -13.91 2.50
CA GLY A 128 7.94 -15.35 2.68
C GLY A 128 9.29 -15.82 3.19
N SER A 129 9.60 -17.09 2.95
CA SER A 129 10.88 -17.71 3.32
C SER A 129 11.77 -18.03 2.11
N GLY A 130 11.47 -17.51 0.94
CA GLY A 130 12.27 -17.74 -0.26
C GLY A 130 13.56 -16.91 -0.26
N ALA A 131 14.60 -17.39 -0.93
CA ALA A 131 15.80 -16.58 -1.17
C ALA A 131 15.60 -15.72 -2.41
N PHE A 132 16.01 -14.44 -2.36
CA PHE A 132 15.83 -13.52 -3.47
C PHE A 132 16.89 -12.41 -3.54
N ASN A 133 16.93 -11.71 -4.67
CA ASN A 133 17.75 -10.51 -4.85
C ASN A 133 17.00 -9.27 -4.33
N ALA A 134 17.21 -8.93 -3.05
CA ALA A 134 16.49 -7.86 -2.36
C ALA A 134 16.49 -6.49 -3.08
N PRO A 135 17.62 -5.97 -3.60
CA PRO A 135 17.62 -4.71 -4.36
C PRO A 135 16.58 -4.62 -5.49
N SER A 136 16.29 -5.72 -6.19
CA SER A 136 15.34 -5.70 -7.31
C SER A 136 13.92 -5.26 -6.91
N SER A 137 13.57 -5.38 -5.62
CA SER A 137 12.32 -4.86 -5.06
C SER A 137 12.18 -3.34 -5.13
N GLY A 138 13.29 -2.60 -5.30
CA GLY A 138 13.26 -1.15 -5.53
C GLY A 138 12.37 -0.77 -6.71
N LEU A 139 12.15 -1.67 -7.68
CA LEU A 139 11.16 -1.50 -8.76
C LEU A 139 9.74 -1.22 -8.23
N SER A 140 9.35 -1.77 -7.09
CA SER A 140 8.07 -1.47 -6.44
C SER A 140 8.00 0.01 -6.04
N GLY A 141 9.08 0.58 -5.48
CA GLY A 141 9.17 2.01 -5.19
C GLY A 141 9.03 2.90 -6.44
N LEU A 142 9.65 2.49 -7.56
CA LEU A 142 9.47 3.19 -8.85
C LEU A 142 8.01 3.16 -9.31
N ILE A 143 7.38 1.99 -9.26
CA ILE A 143 5.98 1.80 -9.67
C ILE A 143 5.03 2.62 -8.82
N LYS A 144 5.22 2.61 -7.49
CA LYS A 144 4.37 3.36 -6.56
C LYS A 144 4.47 4.86 -6.82
N THR A 145 5.69 5.40 -6.97
CA THR A 145 5.86 6.82 -7.33
C THR A 145 5.34 7.14 -8.73
N ALA A 146 5.55 6.26 -9.72
CA ALA A 146 5.00 6.42 -11.06
C ALA A 146 3.47 6.46 -11.03
N GLY A 147 2.80 5.62 -10.24
CA GLY A 147 1.35 5.65 -10.06
C GLY A 147 0.84 6.94 -9.42
N VAL A 148 1.65 7.59 -8.58
CA VAL A 148 1.34 8.93 -8.03
C VAL A 148 1.55 10.01 -9.10
N GLU A 149 2.65 9.98 -9.85
CA GLU A 149 2.97 11.01 -10.84
C GLU A 149 2.16 10.89 -12.14
N TRP A 150 1.69 9.69 -12.49
CA TRP A 150 1.08 9.34 -13.78
C TRP A 150 -0.33 8.79 -13.59
N PRO A 151 -1.31 9.61 -13.15
CA PRO A 151 -2.67 9.14 -12.85
C PRO A 151 -3.40 8.52 -14.06
N ASP A 152 -2.96 8.85 -15.28
CA ASP A 152 -3.49 8.30 -16.54
C ASP A 152 -2.85 6.97 -16.97
N VAL A 153 -1.79 6.52 -16.29
CA VAL A 153 -1.03 5.31 -16.65
C VAL A 153 -1.16 4.28 -15.54
N PHE A 154 -1.70 3.11 -15.88
CA PHE A 154 -1.83 2.02 -14.92
C PHE A 154 -0.45 1.46 -14.53
N CYS A 155 -0.11 1.59 -13.25
CA CYS A 155 1.17 1.15 -12.71
C CYS A 155 0.98 -0.05 -11.77
N ARG A 156 1.77 -1.12 -11.97
CA ARG A 156 1.72 -2.33 -11.11
C ARG A 156 3.07 -3.02 -11.01
N PHE A 157 3.45 -3.37 -9.79
CA PHE A 157 4.61 -4.20 -9.50
C PHE A 157 4.16 -5.64 -9.30
N LEU A 158 4.92 -6.56 -9.88
CA LEU A 158 4.67 -7.99 -9.74
C LEU A 158 5.93 -8.67 -9.21
N ASP A 159 5.78 -9.39 -8.12
CA ASP A 159 6.73 -10.38 -7.65
C ASP A 159 6.26 -11.78 -8.06
N LEU A 160 7.06 -12.45 -8.89
CA LEU A 160 6.80 -13.82 -9.30
C LEU A 160 7.79 -14.77 -8.64
N GLN A 161 7.30 -15.83 -8.01
CA GLN A 161 8.17 -16.87 -7.48
C GLN A 161 9.13 -17.38 -8.59
N PRO A 162 10.45 -17.52 -8.32
CA PRO A 162 11.46 -17.83 -9.33
C PRO A 162 11.16 -19.11 -10.11
N GLU A 163 10.62 -20.13 -9.44
CA GLU A 163 10.35 -21.45 -10.00
C GLU A 163 9.12 -21.49 -10.94
N LEU A 164 8.32 -20.41 -11.02
CA LEU A 164 7.14 -20.40 -11.89
C LEU A 164 7.54 -20.56 -13.36
N LYS A 165 6.92 -21.56 -14.01
CA LYS A 165 7.05 -21.82 -15.44
C LYS A 165 6.69 -20.57 -16.25
N ALA A 166 7.37 -20.37 -17.38
CA ALA A 166 7.22 -19.16 -18.20
C ALA A 166 5.78 -18.89 -18.69
N GLU A 167 5.00 -19.94 -18.93
CA GLU A 167 3.59 -19.84 -19.30
C GLU A 167 2.72 -19.35 -18.14
N THR A 168 2.83 -20.00 -16.97
CA THR A 168 2.16 -19.58 -15.73
C THR A 168 2.52 -18.15 -15.37
N ALA A 169 3.80 -17.79 -15.41
CA ALA A 169 4.28 -16.43 -15.16
C ALA A 169 3.68 -15.42 -16.15
N ALA A 170 3.59 -15.75 -17.44
CA ALA A 170 2.96 -14.87 -18.43
C ALA A 170 1.46 -14.67 -18.16
N ASN A 171 0.76 -15.73 -17.73
CA ASN A 171 -0.66 -15.63 -17.37
C ASN A 171 -0.87 -14.76 -16.12
N CYS A 172 -0.01 -14.88 -15.10
CA CYS A 172 -0.06 -14.01 -13.92
C CYS A 172 0.13 -12.53 -14.31
N ILE A 173 1.09 -12.23 -15.20
CA ILE A 173 1.29 -10.86 -15.69
C ILE A 173 0.04 -10.39 -16.45
N LEU A 174 -0.52 -11.20 -17.35
CA LEU A 174 -1.73 -10.84 -18.09
C LEU A 174 -2.95 -10.60 -17.18
N GLN A 175 -3.09 -11.33 -16.07
CA GLN A 175 -4.16 -11.08 -15.09
C GLN A 175 -4.06 -9.66 -14.52
N GLU A 176 -2.87 -9.19 -14.17
CA GLU A 176 -2.67 -7.81 -13.69
C GLU A 176 -2.89 -6.74 -14.77
N LEU A 177 -2.63 -7.06 -16.04
CA LEU A 177 -2.95 -6.16 -17.17
C LEU A 177 -4.44 -5.86 -17.28
N HIS A 178 -5.31 -6.66 -16.66
CA HIS A 178 -6.76 -6.50 -16.70
C HIS A 178 -7.38 -6.27 -15.31
N ASP A 179 -6.58 -6.23 -14.25
CA ASP A 179 -7.06 -5.99 -12.90
C ASP A 179 -7.73 -4.61 -12.80
N PRO A 180 -9.02 -4.53 -12.43
CA PRO A 180 -9.72 -3.26 -12.25
C PRO A 180 -9.37 -2.56 -10.92
N ASP A 181 -8.77 -3.26 -9.95
CA ASP A 181 -8.48 -2.69 -8.64
C ASP A 181 -7.24 -1.79 -8.67
N LEU A 182 -7.45 -0.49 -8.79
CA LEU A 182 -6.39 0.52 -8.80
C LEU A 182 -5.81 0.80 -7.41
N ARG A 183 -6.40 0.27 -6.33
CA ARG A 183 -5.90 0.47 -4.95
C ARG A 183 -4.64 -0.35 -4.69
N ILE A 184 -4.43 -1.40 -5.47
CA ILE A 184 -3.29 -2.31 -5.34
C ILE A 184 -2.13 -1.75 -6.17
N SER A 185 -0.95 -1.61 -5.57
CA SER A 185 0.27 -1.16 -6.27
C SER A 185 1.25 -2.29 -6.52
N GLU A 186 1.21 -3.34 -5.70
CA GLU A 186 2.09 -4.50 -5.79
C GLU A 186 1.37 -5.81 -5.50
N VAL A 187 1.78 -6.87 -6.20
CA VAL A 187 1.24 -8.23 -6.03
C VAL A 187 2.34 -9.28 -6.05
N GLY A 188 2.18 -10.31 -5.22
CA GLY A 188 2.99 -11.52 -5.24
C GLY A 188 2.22 -12.69 -5.85
N TYR A 189 2.90 -13.51 -6.64
CA TYR A 189 2.42 -14.80 -7.12
C TYR A 189 3.35 -15.93 -6.70
N SER A 190 2.87 -16.82 -5.83
CA SER A 190 3.55 -18.04 -5.42
C SER A 190 2.88 -19.29 -6.00
N ALA A 191 3.61 -20.41 -6.05
CA ALA A 191 3.12 -21.69 -6.58
C ALA A 191 2.21 -22.47 -5.60
N SER A 192 1.89 -21.89 -4.43
CA SER A 192 1.21 -22.57 -3.32
C SER A 192 -0.32 -22.70 -3.49
N GLY A 193 -0.92 -22.06 -4.50
CA GLY A 193 -2.38 -22.00 -4.63
C GLY A 193 -3.02 -23.25 -5.23
N LYS A 194 -4.29 -23.50 -4.86
CA LYS A 194 -5.10 -24.65 -5.34
C LYS A 194 -5.28 -24.66 -6.87
N ALA A 195 -5.25 -23.49 -7.52
CA ALA A 195 -5.31 -23.35 -8.97
C ALA A 195 -3.93 -23.36 -9.65
N GLY A 196 -2.86 -23.72 -8.92
CA GLY A 196 -1.47 -23.71 -9.37
C GLY A 196 -0.71 -22.42 -9.04
N THR A 197 -1.41 -21.34 -8.67
CA THR A 197 -0.81 -20.11 -8.12
C THR A 197 -1.67 -19.49 -7.03
N ALA A 198 -1.04 -18.81 -6.08
CA ALA A 198 -1.68 -17.96 -5.07
C ALA A 198 -1.29 -16.50 -5.33
N ARG A 199 -2.27 -15.61 -5.38
CA ARG A 199 -2.08 -14.16 -5.55
C ARG A 199 -2.23 -13.47 -4.20
N MET A 200 -1.30 -12.57 -3.87
CA MET A 200 -1.34 -11.81 -2.62
C MET A 200 -0.88 -10.37 -2.81
N THR A 201 -1.20 -9.53 -1.83
CA THR A 201 -0.73 -8.15 -1.73
C THR A 201 -0.48 -7.81 -0.26
N VAL A 202 0.25 -6.72 0.00
CA VAL A 202 0.55 -6.28 1.36
C VAL A 202 -0.41 -5.17 1.77
N LYS A 203 -0.97 -5.28 2.97
CA LYS A 203 -1.73 -4.20 3.62
C LYS A 203 -1.08 -3.89 4.98
N PRO A 204 -0.94 -2.61 5.35
CA PRO A 204 -0.47 -2.26 6.69
C PRO A 204 -1.51 -2.72 7.72
N LYS A 205 -1.04 -3.25 8.83
CA LYS A 205 -1.86 -3.59 10.01
C LYS A 205 -1.39 -2.73 11.17
N ILE A 206 -2.31 -2.24 12.00
CA ILE A 206 -1.94 -1.62 13.27
C ILE A 206 -1.46 -2.75 14.19
N VAL A 207 -0.15 -2.80 14.45
CA VAL A 207 0.47 -3.88 15.22
C VAL A 207 0.71 -3.49 16.68
N ARG A 208 0.81 -2.19 17.02
CA ARG A 208 1.26 -1.78 18.36
C ARG A 208 0.77 -0.41 18.83
N ASP A 209 0.39 -0.36 20.11
CA ASP A 209 0.55 0.80 20.98
C ASP A 209 1.89 0.62 21.72
N LEU A 210 2.85 1.52 21.51
CA LEU A 210 4.24 1.40 21.99
C LEU A 210 4.35 1.30 23.52
N THR A 211 3.28 1.61 24.26
CA THR A 211 3.19 1.49 25.72
C THR A 211 3.22 0.05 26.28
N THR A 212 3.07 -0.97 25.43
CA THR A 212 2.94 -2.39 25.84
C THR A 212 4.18 -3.24 25.53
N ALA A 213 5.34 -2.62 25.27
CA ALA A 213 6.51 -3.33 24.77
C ALA A 213 7.19 -4.24 25.81
N ILE A 214 7.44 -5.50 25.43
CA ILE A 214 8.31 -6.41 26.17
C ILE A 214 9.76 -5.93 26.01
N THR A 215 10.43 -5.69 27.12
CA THR A 215 11.85 -5.31 27.16
C THR A 215 12.71 -6.36 26.46
N GLY A 216 13.56 -5.93 25.53
CA GLY A 216 14.45 -6.79 24.74
C GLY A 216 15.78 -7.09 25.40
N LYS A 217 16.72 -7.61 24.59
CA LYS A 217 18.11 -7.84 25.03
C LYS A 217 18.70 -6.51 25.51
N SER A 218 19.26 -6.49 26.72
CA SER A 218 19.90 -5.29 27.27
C SER A 218 21.11 -4.90 26.44
N LEU A 219 21.11 -3.66 25.93
CA LEU A 219 22.32 -3.02 25.41
C LEU A 219 23.31 -2.78 26.57
N SER A 220 24.60 -2.70 26.26
CA SER A 220 25.66 -2.55 27.28
C SER A 220 26.82 -1.70 26.74
N GLU A 221 27.80 -1.39 27.58
CA GLU A 221 29.04 -0.70 27.17
C GLU A 221 29.85 -1.46 26.11
N LYS A 222 29.56 -2.74 25.88
CA LYS A 222 30.17 -3.53 24.80
C LYS A 222 29.44 -3.39 23.48
N SER A 223 28.28 -2.74 23.47
CA SER A 223 27.49 -2.49 22.27
C SER A 223 28.11 -1.36 21.47
N VAL A 224 28.69 -1.71 20.31
CA VAL A 224 29.31 -0.75 19.39
C VAL A 224 28.47 -0.63 18.14
N PHE A 225 27.90 0.56 17.92
CA PHE A 225 27.08 0.88 16.76
C PHE A 225 27.89 1.60 15.68
N LEU A 226 27.90 1.05 14.47
CA LEU A 226 28.37 1.74 13.27
C LEU A 226 27.20 2.50 12.65
N VAL A 227 27.27 3.83 12.63
CA VAL A 227 26.14 4.70 12.26
C VAL A 227 26.46 5.55 11.03
N SER A 228 25.92 5.19 9.88
CA SER A 228 26.00 6.07 8.70
C SER A 228 24.99 7.22 8.76
N GLY A 229 25.43 8.42 8.39
CA GLY A 229 24.61 9.63 8.55
C GLY A 229 24.40 10.02 10.03
N GLY A 230 25.14 9.42 10.96
CA GLY A 230 24.88 9.52 12.41
C GLY A 230 25.30 10.82 13.08
N ALA A 231 26.03 11.69 12.38
CA ALA A 231 26.62 12.87 13.00
C ALA A 231 25.75 14.14 12.88
N ARG A 232 24.73 14.14 12.01
CA ARG A 232 23.83 15.29 11.76
C ARG A 232 22.40 14.82 11.47
N GLY A 233 21.42 15.71 11.65
CA GLY A 233 20.02 15.46 11.30
C GLY A 233 19.32 14.46 12.22
N VAL A 234 18.20 13.89 11.76
CA VAL A 234 17.32 13.02 12.56
C VAL A 234 18.01 11.77 13.08
N THR A 235 18.95 11.20 12.31
CA THR A 235 19.76 10.05 12.75
C THR A 235 20.61 10.41 13.97
N ALA A 236 21.20 11.61 14.00
CA ALA A 236 21.98 12.06 15.15
C ALA A 236 21.10 12.29 16.39
N GLU A 237 19.89 12.84 16.21
CA GLU A 237 18.93 12.98 17.31
C GLU A 237 18.55 11.62 17.91
N CYS A 238 18.35 10.59 17.06
CA CYS A 238 18.08 9.22 17.50
C CYS A 238 19.26 8.61 18.25
N VAL A 239 20.49 8.81 17.76
CA VAL A 239 21.71 8.33 18.42
C VAL A 239 21.93 9.00 19.77
N VAL A 240 21.77 10.33 19.85
CA VAL A 240 21.85 11.06 21.12
C VAL A 240 20.81 10.52 22.10
N LYS A 241 19.57 10.33 21.65
CA LYS A 241 18.50 9.81 22.53
C LYS A 241 18.76 8.39 23.02
N LEU A 242 19.37 7.56 22.17
CA LEU A 242 19.80 6.22 22.56
C LEU A 242 20.94 6.27 23.58
N ALA A 243 21.92 7.17 23.40
CA ALA A 243 23.01 7.36 24.36
C ALA A 243 22.53 7.84 25.74
N GLU A 244 21.48 8.68 25.79
CA GLU A 244 20.85 9.14 27.05
C GLU A 244 20.20 8.01 27.85
N THR A 245 19.83 6.91 27.21
CA THR A 245 19.03 5.85 27.81
C THR A 245 19.79 4.53 27.93
N GLN A 246 20.84 4.34 27.14
CA GLN A 246 21.57 3.07 27.01
C GLN A 246 23.09 3.33 26.96
N PRO A 247 23.90 2.53 27.66
CA PRO A 247 25.34 2.75 27.76
C PRO A 247 26.07 2.23 26.51
N CYS A 248 25.82 2.79 25.33
CA CYS A 248 26.38 2.32 24.04
C CYS A 248 27.53 3.18 23.52
N ASN A 249 28.35 2.60 22.64
CA ASN A 249 29.41 3.29 21.91
C ASN A 249 29.05 3.46 20.42
N PHE A 250 29.50 4.56 19.80
CA PHE A 250 29.10 4.94 18.45
C PHE A 250 30.29 5.31 17.56
N ILE A 251 30.36 4.68 16.38
CA ILE A 251 31.24 5.09 15.28
C ILE A 251 30.36 5.82 14.25
N LEU A 252 30.44 7.14 14.23
CA LEU A 252 29.60 8.00 13.40
C LEU A 252 30.27 8.24 12.04
N LEU A 253 29.59 7.88 10.96
CA LEU A 253 30.06 8.03 9.60
C LEU A 253 29.35 9.19 8.88
N GLY A 254 30.13 10.00 8.15
CA GLY A 254 29.63 11.04 7.26
C GLY A 254 30.67 11.47 6.22
N ARG A 255 30.24 12.19 5.18
CA ARG A 255 31.15 12.66 4.11
C ARG A 255 31.89 13.95 4.44
N SER A 256 31.42 14.70 5.43
CA SER A 256 32.00 16.00 5.78
C SER A 256 33.34 15.80 6.49
N PRO A 257 34.44 16.41 6.03
CA PRO A 257 35.68 16.37 6.77
C PRO A 257 35.50 17.10 8.11
N LEU A 258 36.07 16.54 9.18
CA LEU A 258 36.10 17.18 10.49
C LEU A 258 37.49 17.81 10.68
N GLU A 259 37.64 19.02 10.15
CA GLU A 259 38.84 19.85 10.28
C GLU A 259 38.66 20.86 11.41
N ASP A 260 39.78 21.36 11.98
CA ASP A 260 39.74 22.45 12.94
C ASP A 260 38.96 23.65 12.41
N GLU A 261 38.14 24.24 13.28
CA GLU A 261 37.35 25.40 12.88
C GLU A 261 38.29 26.56 12.54
N PRO A 262 38.15 27.20 11.37
CA PRO A 262 39.05 28.26 10.97
C PRO A 262 38.83 29.52 11.81
N GLU A 263 39.89 30.29 12.05
CA GLU A 263 39.86 31.47 12.94
C GLU A 263 38.81 32.52 12.54
N TRP A 264 38.60 32.73 11.24
CA TRP A 264 37.57 33.65 10.73
C TRP A 264 36.14 33.24 11.13
N ALA A 265 35.90 31.95 11.35
CA ALA A 265 34.61 31.43 11.78
C ALA A 265 34.46 31.49 13.31
N LYS A 266 35.54 31.19 14.04
CA LYS A 266 35.56 31.29 15.51
C LYS A 266 35.24 32.71 15.98
N SER A 267 35.81 33.72 15.31
CA SER A 267 35.67 35.13 15.70
C SER A 267 34.23 35.67 15.58
N VAL A 268 33.40 35.07 14.72
CA VAL A 268 32.03 35.54 14.46
C VAL A 268 30.95 34.76 15.21
N GLY A 269 31.28 33.62 15.82
CA GLY A 269 30.33 32.80 16.58
C GLY A 269 29.22 32.19 15.72
N GLU A 270 28.02 31.98 16.29
CA GLU A 270 26.89 31.29 15.64
C GLU A 270 26.05 32.18 14.70
N ASP A 271 26.36 33.47 14.59
CA ASP A 271 25.60 34.41 13.73
C ASP A 271 25.81 34.09 12.24
N LYS A 272 24.79 33.50 11.61
CA LYS A 272 24.82 33.05 10.22
C LYS A 272 25.05 34.19 9.22
N MET A 273 24.59 35.41 9.52
CA MET A 273 24.79 36.55 8.62
C MET A 273 26.25 37.00 8.67
N LYS A 274 26.83 37.10 9.88
CA LYS A 274 28.25 37.42 10.06
C LYS A 274 29.17 36.33 9.50
N LEU A 275 28.79 35.06 9.66
CA LEU A 275 29.53 33.93 9.10
C LEU A 275 29.58 33.97 7.57
N LYS A 276 28.48 34.35 6.90
CA LYS A 276 28.46 34.59 5.45
C LYS A 276 29.37 35.77 5.06
N GLN A 277 29.34 36.87 5.80
CA GLN A 277 30.18 38.03 5.53
C GLN A 277 31.68 37.69 5.67
N ALA A 278 32.07 36.97 6.73
CA ALA A 278 33.44 36.53 6.93
C ALA A 278 33.90 35.55 5.84
N ALA A 279 33.05 34.59 5.43
CA ALA A 279 33.34 33.72 4.30
C ALA A 279 33.51 34.49 2.97
N MET A 280 32.75 35.56 2.75
CA MET A 280 32.94 36.44 1.59
C MET A 280 34.29 37.14 1.63
N GLN A 281 34.69 37.68 2.78
CA GLN A 281 36.00 38.33 2.97
C GLN A 281 37.15 37.37 2.69
N VAL A 282 37.08 36.13 3.21
CA VAL A 282 38.08 35.09 2.95
C VAL A 282 38.22 34.77 1.46
N LEU A 283 37.12 34.71 0.71
CA LEU A 283 37.18 34.48 -0.74
C LEU A 283 37.83 35.66 -1.47
N VAL A 284 37.50 36.89 -1.08
CA VAL A 284 38.10 38.11 -1.65
C VAL A 284 39.61 38.17 -1.36
N GLU A 285 40.04 37.88 -0.13
CA GLU A 285 41.46 37.83 0.27
C GLU A 285 42.25 36.75 -0.50
N LYS A 286 41.60 35.65 -0.88
CA LYS A 286 42.18 34.59 -1.74
C LYS A 286 42.18 34.93 -3.23
N GLY A 287 41.70 36.12 -3.63
CA GLY A 287 41.56 36.51 -5.02
C GLY A 287 40.43 35.79 -5.77
N GLU A 288 39.50 35.16 -5.04
CA GLU A 288 38.35 34.45 -5.62
C GLU A 288 37.08 35.31 -5.59
N LYS A 289 36.24 35.19 -6.64
CA LYS A 289 34.92 35.84 -6.65
C LYS A 289 33.98 35.19 -5.62
N PRO A 290 33.39 35.95 -4.68
CA PRO A 290 32.52 35.41 -3.64
C PRO A 290 31.11 35.11 -4.19
N THR A 291 30.98 34.05 -4.99
CA THR A 291 29.67 33.62 -5.49
C THR A 291 28.83 33.01 -4.36
N PRO A 292 27.48 33.11 -4.39
CA PRO A 292 26.62 32.51 -3.36
C PRO A 292 26.91 31.03 -3.12
N GLN A 293 27.21 30.27 -4.18
CA GLN A 293 27.57 28.86 -4.08
C GLN A 293 28.86 28.63 -3.27
N LYS A 294 29.94 29.37 -3.56
CA LYS A 294 31.22 29.25 -2.84
C LYS A 294 31.10 29.70 -1.38
N VAL A 295 30.39 30.79 -1.14
CA VAL A 295 30.12 31.29 0.22
C VAL A 295 29.33 30.25 1.02
N ASN A 296 28.23 29.75 0.46
CA ASN A 296 27.42 28.72 1.11
C ASN A 296 28.22 27.41 1.32
N GLN A 297 29.16 27.08 0.44
CA GLN A 297 30.04 25.93 0.61
C GLN A 297 30.99 26.09 1.81
N LEU A 298 31.65 27.25 1.95
CA LEU A 298 32.53 27.52 3.11
C LEU A 298 31.74 27.56 4.41
N VAL A 299 30.62 28.29 4.43
CA VAL A 299 29.71 28.35 5.58
C VAL A 299 29.19 26.97 5.94
N GLY A 300 28.74 26.20 4.95
CA GLY A 300 28.23 24.85 5.15
C GLY A 300 29.25 23.88 5.73
N LYS A 301 30.54 24.02 5.39
CA LYS A 301 31.63 23.24 6.02
C LYS A 301 31.76 23.55 7.50
N VAL A 302 31.75 24.84 7.87
CA VAL A 302 31.80 25.27 9.28
C VAL A 302 30.56 24.80 10.04
N GLU A 303 29.36 25.03 9.51
CA GLU A 303 28.10 24.58 10.12
C GLU A 303 28.08 23.06 10.31
N ALA A 304 28.57 22.29 9.33
CA ALA A 304 28.70 20.84 9.44
C ALA A 304 29.66 20.43 10.56
N GLY A 305 30.86 21.03 10.62
CA GLY A 305 31.85 20.75 11.65
C GLY A 305 31.34 21.07 13.06
N ARG A 306 30.68 22.22 13.25
CA ARG A 306 30.05 22.62 14.51
C ARG A 306 28.95 21.63 14.93
N ALA A 307 28.07 21.26 14.01
CA ALA A 307 26.99 20.31 14.30
C ALA A 307 27.52 18.92 14.69
N ILE A 308 28.57 18.43 14.00
CA ILE A 308 29.23 17.16 14.32
C ILE A 308 29.80 17.20 15.73
N ARG A 309 30.61 18.23 16.06
CA ARG A 309 31.19 18.40 17.41
C ARG A 309 30.11 18.46 18.48
N LYS A 310 29.10 19.32 18.29
CA LYS A 310 27.98 19.46 19.23
C LYS A 310 27.28 18.14 19.50
N ASN A 311 27.03 17.32 18.48
CA ASN A 311 26.38 16.02 18.67
C ASN A 311 27.29 14.99 19.34
N MET A 312 28.60 15.00 19.06
CA MET A 312 29.56 14.18 19.81
C MET A 312 29.59 14.59 21.29
N ASP A 313 29.63 15.89 21.59
CA ASP A 313 29.59 16.40 22.96
C ASP A 313 28.29 16.00 23.66
N ARG A 314 27.14 16.05 22.98
CA ARG A 314 25.84 15.57 23.51
C ARG A 314 25.88 14.09 23.87
N ILE A 315 26.44 13.24 23.00
CA ILE A 315 26.60 11.80 23.28
C ILE A 315 27.51 11.58 24.49
N GLN A 316 28.63 12.31 24.56
CA GLN A 316 29.58 12.21 25.65
C GLN A 316 29.00 12.68 26.99
N ASN A 317 28.25 13.79 26.99
CA ASN A 317 27.57 14.33 28.17
C ASN A 317 26.43 13.40 28.65
N ALA A 318 25.85 12.61 27.75
CA ALA A 318 24.88 11.57 28.08
C ALA A 318 25.52 10.29 28.66
N GLY A 319 26.86 10.20 28.68
CA GLY A 319 27.60 9.05 29.19
C GLY A 319 28.01 8.01 28.14
N GLY A 320 27.65 8.22 26.86
CA GLY A 320 28.11 7.39 25.75
C GLY A 320 29.49 7.80 25.23
N GLN A 321 30.08 7.00 24.35
CA GLN A 321 31.30 7.39 23.62
C GLN A 321 31.01 7.47 22.12
N ALA A 322 31.54 8.49 21.46
CA ALA A 322 31.39 8.68 20.01
C ALA A 322 32.72 9.01 19.34
N GLU A 323 32.93 8.47 18.14
CA GLU A 323 34.02 8.85 17.25
C GLU A 323 33.47 9.12 15.86
N TYR A 324 33.81 10.28 15.30
CA TYR A 324 33.43 10.62 13.94
C TYR A 324 34.50 10.21 12.93
N VAL A 325 34.08 9.47 11.90
CA VAL A 325 34.92 9.03 10.79
C VAL A 325 34.38 9.62 9.50
N SER A 326 35.20 10.42 8.81
CA SER A 326 34.85 10.99 7.51
C SER A 326 35.07 9.95 6.41
N ALA A 327 33.99 9.37 5.87
CA ALA A 327 34.04 8.45 4.75
C ALA A 327 32.74 8.48 3.92
N ASP A 328 32.85 8.18 2.63
CA ASP A 328 31.69 7.94 1.77
C ASP A 328 31.22 6.49 1.96
N VAL A 329 29.94 6.32 2.29
CA VAL A 329 29.34 5.00 2.54
C VAL A 329 29.30 4.16 1.25
N THR A 330 29.33 4.78 0.08
CA THR A 330 29.32 4.09 -1.22
C THR A 330 30.70 3.56 -1.64
N ASP A 331 31.78 4.00 -0.98
CA ASP A 331 33.15 3.49 -1.20
C ASP A 331 33.53 2.47 -0.12
N ALA A 332 33.11 1.23 -0.32
CA ALA A 332 33.29 0.15 0.66
C ALA A 332 34.76 -0.05 1.09
N LYS A 333 35.72 0.09 0.16
CA LYS A 333 37.15 -0.11 0.45
C LYS A 333 37.68 1.02 1.32
N LYS A 334 37.43 2.28 0.94
CA LYS A 334 37.89 3.44 1.73
C LYS A 334 37.20 3.52 3.08
N MET A 335 35.89 3.26 3.13
CA MET A 335 35.12 3.26 4.37
C MET A 335 35.65 2.19 5.36
N LYS A 336 35.86 0.95 4.90
CA LYS A 336 36.40 -0.12 5.76
C LYS A 336 37.78 0.24 6.33
N ALA A 337 38.66 0.83 5.52
CA ALA A 337 39.96 1.31 5.99
C ALA A 337 39.83 2.45 7.02
N ALA A 338 38.90 3.38 6.78
CA ALA A 338 38.68 4.54 7.64
C ALA A 338 38.13 4.19 9.03
N ILE A 339 37.28 3.15 9.14
CA ILE A 339 36.69 2.76 10.44
C ILE A 339 37.59 1.84 11.27
N ALA A 340 38.61 1.22 10.67
CA ALA A 340 39.44 0.22 11.35
C ALA A 340 40.09 0.72 12.66
N PRO A 341 40.60 1.97 12.76
CA PRO A 341 41.11 2.51 14.03
C PRO A 341 40.05 2.60 15.12
N ALA A 342 38.84 3.07 14.78
CA ALA A 342 37.73 3.18 15.72
C ALA A 342 37.26 1.78 16.18
N VAL A 343 37.15 0.81 15.27
CA VAL A 343 36.82 -0.59 15.62
C VAL A 343 37.88 -1.19 16.53
N LYS A 344 39.17 -0.91 16.32
CA LYS A 344 40.24 -1.36 17.23
C LYS A 344 40.12 -0.75 18.63
N LYS A 345 39.64 0.49 18.74
CA LYS A 345 39.50 1.22 20.00
C LYS A 345 38.26 0.79 20.80
N TYR A 346 37.09 0.68 20.15
CA TYR A 346 35.82 0.40 20.84
C TYR A 346 35.44 -1.09 20.86
N GLY A 347 36.06 -1.92 20.00
CA GLY A 347 35.74 -3.34 19.87
C GLY A 347 34.95 -3.65 18.59
N ALA A 348 34.58 -4.93 18.45
CA ALA A 348 33.83 -5.40 17.30
C ALA A 348 32.47 -4.70 17.21
N VAL A 349 32.06 -4.34 15.99
CA VAL A 349 30.74 -3.75 15.74
C VAL A 349 29.66 -4.79 16.01
N THR A 350 28.76 -4.48 16.94
CA THR A 350 27.62 -5.34 17.32
C THR A 350 26.29 -4.82 16.80
N GLY A 351 26.26 -3.60 16.25
CA GLY A 351 25.06 -3.00 15.69
C GLY A 351 25.36 -2.09 14.50
N VAL A 352 24.45 -2.04 13.52
CA VAL A 352 24.53 -1.12 12.39
C VAL A 352 23.29 -0.26 12.37
N ILE A 353 23.48 1.07 12.27
CA ILE A 353 22.41 2.03 12.01
C ILE A 353 22.68 2.69 10.64
N HIS A 354 21.80 2.45 9.67
CA HIS A 354 21.92 3.02 8.35
C HIS A 354 20.98 4.22 8.17
N GLY A 355 21.46 5.41 8.57
CA GLY A 355 20.77 6.69 8.46
C GLY A 355 21.26 7.60 7.33
N ALA A 356 22.20 7.14 6.50
CA ALA A 356 22.68 7.95 5.38
C ALA A 356 21.60 8.09 4.30
N GLY A 357 21.48 9.29 3.74
CA GLY A 357 20.52 9.59 2.68
C GLY A 357 20.71 11.01 2.16
N VAL A 358 20.33 11.21 0.90
CA VAL A 358 20.22 12.51 0.24
C VAL A 358 18.93 12.55 -0.55
N LEU A 359 18.46 13.76 -0.85
CA LEU A 359 17.29 14.00 -1.71
C LEU A 359 17.72 14.73 -2.97
N ALA A 360 17.02 14.45 -4.07
CA ALA A 360 17.19 15.11 -5.36
C ALA A 360 15.81 15.24 -6.04
N ASP A 361 14.85 15.75 -5.29
CA ASP A 361 13.42 15.64 -5.61
C ASP A 361 13.05 16.38 -6.91
N LYS A 362 12.59 15.61 -7.89
CA LYS A 362 12.17 16.05 -9.22
C LYS A 362 11.24 14.96 -9.80
N LEU A 363 10.26 15.35 -10.62
CA LEU A 363 9.44 14.37 -11.34
C LEU A 363 10.31 13.41 -12.16
N ILE A 364 9.82 12.19 -12.41
CA ILE A 364 10.55 11.12 -13.10
C ILE A 364 11.13 11.62 -14.44
N GLU A 365 10.38 12.42 -15.21
CA GLU A 365 10.85 12.93 -16.50
C GLU A 365 11.94 14.02 -16.40
N LYS A 366 12.15 14.60 -15.21
CA LYS A 366 13.11 15.68 -14.96
C LYS A 366 14.36 15.23 -14.21
N LYS A 367 14.35 14.05 -13.61
CA LYS A 367 15.52 13.48 -12.92
C LYS A 367 16.62 13.04 -13.90
N THR A 368 17.87 13.14 -13.47
CA THR A 368 19.03 12.69 -14.24
C THR A 368 19.59 11.36 -13.71
N ALA A 369 20.50 10.75 -14.46
CA ALA A 369 21.21 9.56 -14.02
C ALA A 369 22.06 9.83 -12.76
N GLU A 370 22.59 11.04 -12.62
CA GLU A 370 23.39 11.48 -11.48
C GLU A 370 22.52 11.73 -10.24
N ASP A 371 21.29 12.24 -10.41
CA ASP A 371 20.32 12.34 -9.32
C ASP A 371 20.04 10.94 -8.74
N TYR A 372 19.77 9.97 -9.62
CA TYR A 372 19.56 8.57 -9.24
C TYR A 372 20.77 8.01 -8.48
N ASP A 373 21.98 8.19 -9.02
CA ASP A 373 23.20 7.66 -8.41
C ASP A 373 23.43 8.26 -7.02
N ALA A 374 23.17 9.56 -6.85
CA ALA A 374 23.33 10.22 -5.57
C ALA A 374 22.35 9.69 -4.52
N VAL A 375 21.07 9.52 -4.89
CA VAL A 375 19.99 9.15 -3.95
C VAL A 375 19.94 7.64 -3.69
N CYS A 376 19.74 6.85 -4.74
CA CYS A 376 19.46 5.42 -4.63
C CYS A 376 20.70 4.63 -4.17
N SER A 377 21.88 4.94 -4.74
CA SER A 377 23.13 4.24 -4.39
C SER A 377 23.56 4.49 -2.94
N THR A 378 23.30 5.69 -2.41
CA THR A 378 23.58 6.00 -0.98
C THR A 378 22.85 5.04 -0.05
N LYS A 379 21.65 4.56 -0.44
CA LYS A 379 20.87 3.58 0.31
C LYS A 379 21.37 2.16 0.03
N ILE A 380 21.34 1.72 -1.23
CA ILE A 380 21.57 0.33 -1.62
C ILE A 380 23.05 -0.05 -1.50
N ASP A 381 23.94 0.72 -2.13
CA ASP A 381 25.38 0.44 -2.11
C ASP A 381 25.97 0.80 -0.73
N GLY A 382 25.36 1.78 -0.05
CA GLY A 382 25.71 2.16 1.32
C GLY A 382 25.49 1.03 2.33
N ILE A 383 24.31 0.42 2.39
CA ILE A 383 24.07 -0.70 3.31
C ILE A 383 24.94 -1.92 2.97
N ASN A 384 25.13 -2.19 1.68
CA ASN A 384 26.01 -3.26 1.22
C ASN A 384 27.44 -3.08 1.75
N ALA A 385 27.98 -1.88 1.60
CA ALA A 385 29.32 -1.55 2.05
C ALA A 385 29.45 -1.68 3.58
N LEU A 386 28.45 -1.23 4.33
CA LEU A 386 28.41 -1.35 5.80
C LEU A 386 28.45 -2.82 6.23
N LEU A 387 27.56 -3.66 5.68
CA LEU A 387 27.49 -5.08 6.04
C LEU A 387 28.76 -5.86 5.66
N LYS A 388 29.47 -5.47 4.60
CA LYS A 388 30.78 -6.05 4.22
C LYS A 388 31.95 -5.56 5.07
N SER A 389 31.77 -4.44 5.76
CA SER A 389 32.81 -3.86 6.61
C SER A 389 32.88 -4.52 8.00
N VAL A 390 31.83 -5.25 8.38
CA VAL A 390 31.66 -5.93 9.67
C VAL A 390 31.43 -7.43 9.48
N ASP A 391 31.44 -8.21 10.56
CA ASP A 391 31.01 -9.61 10.54
C ASP A 391 29.52 -9.67 10.89
N PRO A 392 28.63 -10.05 9.94
CA PRO A 392 27.18 -10.11 10.18
C PRO A 392 26.78 -11.02 11.33
N ASN A 393 27.57 -12.05 11.65
CA ASN A 393 27.24 -12.99 12.73
C ASN A 393 27.44 -12.38 14.13
N ASN A 394 28.20 -11.30 14.23
CA ASN A 394 28.37 -10.55 15.48
C ASN A 394 27.28 -9.48 15.67
N LEU A 395 26.43 -9.25 14.66
CA LEU A 395 25.39 -8.23 14.75
C LEU A 395 24.24 -8.71 15.62
N THR A 396 23.98 -7.91 16.65
CA THR A 396 22.79 -8.00 17.51
C THR A 396 21.67 -7.08 17.01
N HIS A 397 22.02 -6.01 16.27
CA HIS A 397 21.08 -5.01 15.78
C HIS A 397 21.39 -4.59 14.34
N LEU A 398 20.36 -4.53 13.51
CA LEU A 398 20.38 -3.90 12.19
C LEU A 398 19.19 -2.95 12.05
N LEU A 399 19.47 -1.65 12.06
CA LEU A 399 18.47 -0.60 12.14
C LEU A 399 18.58 0.28 10.88
N LEU A 400 17.59 0.20 10.00
CA LEU A 400 17.61 0.89 8.71
C LEU A 400 16.63 2.07 8.74
N PHE A 401 17.11 3.26 8.40
CA PHE A 401 16.24 4.42 8.21
C PHE A 401 15.74 4.38 6.76
N SER A 402 14.57 3.77 6.61
CA SER A 402 13.79 3.76 5.39
C SER A 402 12.84 4.97 5.36
N SER A 403 11.82 4.94 4.50
CA SER A 403 10.85 6.01 4.33
C SER A 403 9.49 5.44 3.96
N ALA A 404 8.42 6.06 4.47
CA ALA A 404 7.06 5.79 4.03
C ALA A 404 6.88 6.01 2.51
N ALA A 405 7.73 6.80 1.86
CA ALA A 405 7.77 6.93 0.40
C ALA A 405 8.14 5.62 -0.33
N GLY A 406 8.93 4.72 0.28
CA GLY A 406 9.16 3.38 -0.29
C GLY A 406 7.91 2.50 -0.28
N PHE A 407 7.09 2.67 0.76
CA PHE A 407 5.85 1.91 0.95
C PHE A 407 4.68 2.44 0.11
N TYR A 408 4.49 3.77 0.07
CA TYR A 408 3.36 4.43 -0.60
C TYR A 408 3.69 5.03 -1.97
N GLY A 409 4.96 5.28 -2.27
CA GLY A 409 5.37 6.20 -3.34
C GLY A 409 5.20 7.66 -2.91
N ASN A 410 5.92 8.58 -3.58
CA ASN A 410 5.71 10.01 -3.41
C ASN A 410 6.19 10.78 -4.64
N ALA A 411 5.40 11.76 -5.09
CA ALA A 411 5.73 12.55 -6.27
C ALA A 411 7.09 13.25 -6.11
N GLY A 412 7.93 13.15 -7.12
CA GLY A 412 9.28 13.70 -7.15
C GLY A 412 10.35 12.81 -6.51
N GLN A 413 9.97 11.69 -5.89
CA GLN A 413 10.85 10.87 -5.05
C GLN A 413 11.00 9.43 -5.57
N SER A 414 11.03 9.24 -6.89
CA SER A 414 11.10 7.89 -7.50
C SER A 414 12.35 7.10 -7.09
N ASP A 415 13.54 7.66 -7.29
CA ASP A 415 14.82 7.07 -6.85
C ASP A 415 14.90 6.87 -5.32
N TYR A 416 14.37 7.80 -4.54
CA TYR A 416 14.30 7.70 -3.08
C TYR A 416 13.37 6.56 -2.65
N ALA A 417 12.18 6.44 -3.24
CA ALA A 417 11.26 5.33 -3.01
C ALA A 417 11.90 3.99 -3.39
N MET A 418 12.59 3.92 -4.53
CA MET A 418 13.33 2.73 -4.95
C MET A 418 14.39 2.30 -3.93
N GLY A 419 15.22 3.23 -3.47
CA GLY A 419 16.28 2.95 -2.50
C GLY A 419 15.75 2.48 -1.15
N ASN A 420 14.70 3.13 -0.63
CA ASN A 420 14.09 2.77 0.65
C ASN A 420 13.31 1.45 0.59
N GLU A 421 12.65 1.17 -0.53
CA GLU A 421 11.97 -0.12 -0.71
C GLU A 421 12.96 -1.29 -0.81
N ALA A 422 14.08 -1.08 -1.50
CA ALA A 422 15.19 -2.03 -1.47
C ALA A 422 15.71 -2.29 -0.05
N LEU A 423 15.83 -1.24 0.79
CA LEU A 423 16.20 -1.42 2.21
C LEU A 423 15.19 -2.26 2.99
N ASN A 424 13.89 -2.07 2.73
CA ASN A 424 12.84 -2.88 3.38
C ASN A 424 13.06 -4.38 3.10
N ARG A 425 13.25 -4.76 1.84
CA ARG A 425 13.46 -6.18 1.49
C ARG A 425 14.83 -6.70 1.91
N ILE A 426 15.85 -5.84 2.01
CA ILE A 426 17.15 -6.20 2.61
C ILE A 426 16.98 -6.52 4.11
N ALA A 427 16.17 -5.76 4.85
CA ALA A 427 15.89 -6.02 6.27
C ALA A 427 15.22 -7.37 6.49
N LEU A 428 14.19 -7.68 5.68
CA LEU A 428 13.49 -8.97 5.72
C LEU A 428 14.44 -10.14 5.47
N LEU A 429 15.21 -10.06 4.39
CA LEU A 429 16.18 -11.09 4.03
C LEU A 429 17.29 -11.24 5.08
N PHE A 430 17.75 -10.14 5.68
CA PHE A 430 18.74 -10.20 6.76
C PHE A 430 18.16 -10.88 8.00
N LYS A 431 16.93 -10.51 8.42
CA LYS A 431 16.25 -11.13 9.57
C LYS A 431 16.04 -12.63 9.38
N GLN A 432 15.67 -13.05 8.17
CA GLN A 432 15.53 -14.45 7.81
C GLN A 432 16.83 -15.23 7.98
N ASN A 433 17.97 -14.64 7.58
CA ASN A 433 19.29 -15.27 7.67
C ASN A 433 19.94 -15.15 9.06
N HIS A 434 19.48 -14.20 9.88
CA HIS A 434 20.03 -13.90 11.20
C HIS A 434 18.91 -13.77 12.24
N LEU A 435 18.25 -14.89 12.55
CA LEU A 435 17.05 -14.94 13.42
C LEU A 435 17.23 -14.26 14.78
N GLU A 436 18.44 -14.34 15.36
CA GLU A 436 18.77 -13.76 16.67
C GLU A 436 19.05 -12.25 16.66
N CYS A 437 19.26 -11.67 15.47
CA CYS A 437 19.50 -10.25 15.31
C CYS A 437 18.17 -9.49 15.37
N HIS A 438 18.15 -8.39 16.12
CA HIS A 438 17.06 -7.42 16.11
C HIS A 438 17.17 -6.61 14.82
N VAL A 439 16.19 -6.73 13.94
CA VAL A 439 16.20 -6.03 12.65
C VAL A 439 14.96 -5.16 12.55
N THR A 440 15.15 -3.88 12.25
CA THR A 440 14.05 -2.94 12.03
C THR A 440 14.37 -2.03 10.85
N SER A 441 13.47 -1.98 9.89
CA SER A 441 13.42 -0.96 8.83
C SER A 441 12.33 0.05 9.17
N PHE A 442 12.76 1.23 9.62
CA PHE A 442 11.87 2.32 10.01
C PHE A 442 11.43 3.08 8.77
N ASN A 443 10.19 2.87 8.33
CA ASN A 443 9.56 3.60 7.24
C ASN A 443 8.96 4.89 7.80
N TRP A 444 9.83 5.88 8.00
CA TRP A 444 9.43 7.16 8.57
C TRP A 444 8.55 7.98 7.62
N GLY A 445 7.46 8.52 8.15
CA GLY A 445 6.77 9.69 7.60
C GLY A 445 7.62 10.98 7.73
N PRO A 446 7.09 12.14 7.32
CA PRO A 446 7.84 13.39 7.37
C PRO A 446 8.13 13.81 8.82
N TRP A 447 9.39 14.18 9.11
CA TRP A 447 9.81 14.69 10.41
C TRP A 447 9.73 16.22 10.47
N GLU A 448 9.48 16.76 11.65
CA GLU A 448 9.68 18.18 11.94
C GLU A 448 11.17 18.49 11.94
N GLY A 449 11.59 19.42 11.08
CA GLY A 449 13.00 19.70 10.83
C GLY A 449 13.68 18.66 9.93
N GLY A 450 15.00 18.74 9.80
CA GLY A 450 15.75 17.85 8.91
C GLY A 450 15.52 18.16 7.42
N MET A 451 14.89 17.23 6.69
CA MET A 451 14.63 17.34 5.24
C MET A 451 13.31 18.05 4.89
N VAL A 452 12.47 18.37 5.89
CA VAL A 452 11.18 19.05 5.68
C VAL A 452 11.31 20.54 6.01
N SER A 453 11.04 21.41 5.03
CA SER A 453 10.98 22.86 5.25
C SER A 453 9.62 23.29 5.85
N PRO A 454 9.50 24.49 6.45
CA PRO A 454 8.22 25.00 6.94
C PRO A 454 7.12 25.04 5.88
N GLU A 455 7.45 25.35 4.62
CA GLU A 455 6.50 25.38 3.50
C GLU A 455 6.02 23.97 3.16
N LEU A 456 6.93 22.99 3.20
CA LEU A 456 6.59 21.58 2.94
C LEU A 456 5.75 20.98 4.08
N LYS A 457 6.00 21.40 5.33
CA LYS A 457 5.16 21.03 6.49
C LYS A 457 3.70 21.42 6.27
N LYS A 458 3.44 22.65 5.83
CA LYS A 458 2.08 23.12 5.54
C LYS A 458 1.40 22.30 4.43
N LEU A 459 2.14 21.94 3.38
CA LEU A 459 1.62 21.10 2.31
C LEU A 459 1.24 19.69 2.80
N PHE A 460 2.01 19.11 3.71
CA PHE A 460 1.68 17.83 4.34
C PHE A 460 0.40 17.93 5.19
N GLU A 461 0.27 18.98 6.00
CA GLU A 461 -0.92 19.23 6.82
C GLU A 461 -2.18 19.39 5.95
N GLU A 462 -2.10 20.12 4.83
CA GLU A 462 -3.19 20.29 3.86
C GLU A 462 -3.61 18.96 3.19
N ARG A 463 -2.69 17.99 3.13
CA ARG A 463 -2.91 16.65 2.57
C ARG A 463 -3.24 15.60 3.64
N ASN A 464 -3.46 16.04 4.88
CA ASN A 464 -3.69 15.19 6.04
C ASN A 464 -2.55 14.18 6.26
N VAL A 465 -1.31 14.55 5.94
CA VAL A 465 -0.10 13.78 6.25
C VAL A 465 0.50 14.32 7.54
N GLU A 466 0.59 13.47 8.56
CA GLU A 466 1.10 13.85 9.88
C GLU A 466 2.61 14.07 9.86
N VAL A 467 3.06 15.14 10.52
CA VAL A 467 4.48 15.47 10.67
C VAL A 467 4.95 15.06 12.07
N ILE A 468 5.95 14.19 12.10
CA ILE A 468 6.49 13.56 13.30
C ILE A 468 7.41 14.55 14.02
N SER A 469 7.11 14.92 15.26
CA SER A 469 8.03 15.74 16.05
C SER A 469 9.33 14.99 16.36
N VAL A 470 10.44 15.72 16.54
CA VAL A 470 11.75 15.11 16.88
C VAL A 470 11.66 14.28 18.16
N GLU A 471 10.92 14.77 19.16
CA GLU A 471 10.70 14.05 20.43
C GLU A 471 9.95 12.73 20.21
N ALA A 472 8.82 12.76 19.48
CA ALA A 472 8.04 11.56 19.23
C ALA A 472 8.84 10.53 18.42
N GLY A 473 9.51 10.97 17.36
CA GLY A 473 10.30 10.08 16.51
C GLY A 473 11.49 9.44 17.23
N THR A 474 12.24 10.21 18.03
CA THR A 474 13.36 9.66 18.81
C THR A 474 12.90 8.72 19.92
N ARG A 475 11.74 8.99 20.55
CA ARG A 475 11.11 8.07 21.51
C ARG A 475 10.76 6.74 20.83
N VAL A 476 10.04 6.77 19.71
CA VAL A 476 9.67 5.55 18.95
C VAL A 476 10.93 4.77 18.55
N PHE A 477 11.97 5.46 18.10
CA PHE A 477 13.25 4.82 17.76
C PHE A 477 13.84 4.06 18.96
N VAL A 478 13.99 4.71 20.12
CA VAL A 478 14.57 4.07 21.31
C VAL A 478 13.71 2.93 21.84
N GLU A 479 12.39 3.11 21.89
CA GLU A 479 11.45 2.06 22.32
C GLU A 479 11.54 0.82 21.44
N GLU A 480 11.58 1.01 20.11
CA GLU A 480 11.70 -0.09 19.17
C GLU A 480 13.06 -0.79 19.32
N VAL A 481 14.17 -0.03 19.36
CA VAL A 481 15.54 -0.55 19.52
C VAL A 481 15.74 -1.34 20.81
N THR A 482 15.09 -0.94 21.90
CA THR A 482 15.21 -1.58 23.21
C THR A 482 14.16 -2.67 23.46
N SER A 483 13.21 -2.86 22.53
CA SER A 483 12.22 -3.92 22.61
C SER A 483 12.80 -5.29 22.25
N ALA A 484 12.06 -6.37 22.53
CA ALA A 484 12.40 -7.73 22.09
C ALA A 484 12.46 -7.89 20.55
N GLY A 485 12.13 -6.85 19.79
CA GLY A 485 12.04 -6.87 18.33
C GLY A 485 10.70 -7.39 17.84
N GLN A 486 10.35 -7.01 16.62
CA GLN A 486 9.13 -7.41 15.96
C GLN A 486 9.35 -8.69 15.16
N VAL A 487 8.27 -9.48 14.99
CA VAL A 487 8.29 -10.63 14.07
C VAL A 487 8.52 -10.14 12.63
N ASN A 488 7.87 -9.04 12.25
CA ASN A 488 8.06 -8.37 10.98
C ASN A 488 8.99 -7.16 11.17
N PRO A 489 10.17 -7.11 10.52
CA PRO A 489 11.12 -6.01 10.67
C PRO A 489 10.65 -4.70 10.05
N LEU A 490 9.55 -4.66 9.29
CA LEU A 490 9.06 -3.45 8.65
C LEU A 490 8.10 -2.69 9.57
N VAL A 491 8.49 -1.49 9.99
CA VAL A 491 7.66 -0.61 10.82
C VAL A 491 7.35 0.65 10.05
N LEU A 492 6.07 0.96 9.86
CA LEU A 492 5.60 2.22 9.28
C LEU A 492 5.28 3.19 10.42
N ILE A 493 5.85 4.40 10.37
CA ILE A 493 5.66 5.42 11.40
C ILE A 493 5.03 6.66 10.78
N GLY A 494 3.91 7.09 11.35
CA GLY A 494 3.05 8.14 10.80
C GLY A 494 1.82 7.56 10.13
N ASN A 495 1.05 8.41 9.45
CA ASN A 495 -0.15 8.02 8.74
C ASN A 495 0.10 7.83 7.22
N SER A 496 -0.96 7.53 6.47
CA SER A 496 -0.87 7.32 5.02
C SER A 496 -0.33 8.55 4.30
N MET A 497 0.67 8.35 3.43
CA MET A 497 1.17 9.39 2.52
C MET A 497 0.47 9.40 1.16
N VAL A 498 -0.48 8.50 0.93
CA VAL A 498 -1.22 8.43 -0.34
C VAL A 498 -2.10 9.66 -0.45
N VAL A 499 -1.76 10.54 -1.38
CA VAL A 499 -2.64 11.63 -1.81
C VAL A 499 -3.41 11.13 -3.02
N PRO A 500 -4.76 11.15 -3.01
CA PRO A 500 -5.54 10.81 -4.19
C PRO A 500 -5.17 11.79 -5.31
N ASN A 501 -4.39 11.33 -6.29
CA ASN A 501 -4.08 12.15 -7.46
C ASN A 501 -5.08 11.80 -8.55
N GLU A 502 -5.87 12.77 -8.94
CA GLU A 502 -6.93 12.60 -9.93
C GLU A 502 -6.46 13.08 -11.29
N ALA A 503 -6.68 12.25 -12.31
CA ALA A 503 -6.58 12.73 -13.68
C ALA A 503 -7.67 13.79 -13.93
N ASP A 504 -7.27 14.88 -14.57
CA ASP A 504 -8.15 15.98 -14.99
C ASP A 504 -8.94 15.53 -16.22
N THR A 505 -9.94 14.67 -16.01
CA THR A 505 -10.70 14.01 -17.08
C THR A 505 -12.19 14.28 -16.98
N GLU A 506 -12.84 14.25 -18.14
CA GLU A 506 -14.30 14.14 -18.27
C GLU A 506 -14.85 12.93 -17.48
N LEU A 507 -16.15 12.96 -17.18
CA LEU A 507 -16.86 11.88 -16.48
C LEU A 507 -16.62 10.53 -17.16
N ARG A 508 -16.11 9.56 -16.39
CA ARG A 508 -15.64 8.27 -16.92
C ARG A 508 -16.78 7.25 -17.02
N LYS A 509 -16.64 6.34 -17.99
CA LYS A 509 -17.43 5.10 -18.09
C LYS A 509 -16.48 3.92 -18.19
N TRP A 510 -16.71 2.88 -17.41
CA TRP A 510 -15.96 1.64 -17.50
C TRP A 510 -16.85 0.44 -17.19
N GLU A 511 -16.34 -0.73 -17.56
CA GLU A 511 -17.02 -2.00 -17.40
C GLU A 511 -16.09 -2.96 -16.66
N ILE A 512 -16.66 -3.71 -15.71
CA ILE A 512 -15.95 -4.78 -15.01
C ILE A 512 -16.73 -6.08 -15.24
N THR A 513 -16.03 -7.11 -15.71
CA THR A 513 -16.61 -8.45 -15.82
C THR A 513 -16.08 -9.33 -14.69
N ARG A 514 -16.97 -10.11 -14.08
CA ARG A 514 -16.66 -11.01 -12.96
C ARG A 514 -17.27 -12.38 -13.17
N GLU A 515 -16.48 -13.42 -12.91
CA GLU A 515 -16.98 -14.78 -12.74
C GLU A 515 -17.31 -15.01 -11.26
N ILE A 516 -18.50 -15.52 -10.98
CA ILE A 516 -19.01 -15.74 -9.62
C ILE A 516 -19.43 -17.20 -9.51
N ASN A 517 -18.98 -17.90 -8.47
CA ASN A 517 -19.37 -19.28 -8.20
C ASN A 517 -19.34 -19.59 -6.69
N LEU A 518 -20.08 -20.62 -6.28
CA LEU A 518 -20.17 -20.99 -4.85
C LEU A 518 -18.86 -21.50 -4.26
N PRO A 519 -18.03 -22.33 -4.94
CA PRO A 519 -16.75 -22.77 -4.39
C PRO A 519 -15.79 -21.63 -4.03
N ALA A 520 -15.82 -20.53 -4.79
CA ALA A 520 -15.03 -19.33 -4.52
C ALA A 520 -15.64 -18.42 -3.43
N ASN A 521 -16.88 -18.69 -2.99
CA ASN A 521 -17.64 -17.89 -2.03
C ASN A 521 -18.40 -18.79 -1.04
N PRO A 522 -17.70 -19.63 -0.25
CA PRO A 522 -18.34 -20.67 0.53
C PRO A 522 -19.27 -20.13 1.64
N VAL A 523 -19.08 -18.89 2.10
CA VAL A 523 -19.95 -18.26 3.11
C VAL A 523 -21.43 -18.24 2.73
N PHE A 524 -21.76 -18.17 1.43
CA PHE A 524 -23.15 -18.10 1.00
C PHE A 524 -23.94 -19.40 1.19
N LYS A 525 -23.27 -20.51 1.55
CA LYS A 525 -23.97 -21.72 2.02
C LYS A 525 -24.83 -21.46 3.26
N ASP A 526 -24.45 -20.46 4.06
CA ASP A 526 -25.18 -20.01 5.24
C ASP A 526 -26.18 -18.88 4.94
N HIS A 527 -26.38 -18.54 3.65
CA HIS A 527 -27.46 -17.67 3.20
C HIS A 527 -28.22 -18.37 2.07
N ALA A 528 -29.02 -19.37 2.46
CA ALA A 528 -29.73 -20.24 1.55
C ALA A 528 -31.25 -20.20 1.80
N ILE A 529 -32.01 -20.00 0.73
CA ILE A 529 -33.47 -20.08 0.74
C ILE A 529 -33.83 -21.49 0.26
N SER A 530 -34.45 -22.29 1.14
CA SER A 530 -34.53 -23.74 0.99
C SER A 530 -33.12 -24.33 0.80
N ASP A 531 -32.87 -25.11 -0.26
CA ASP A 531 -31.57 -25.70 -0.55
C ASP A 531 -30.70 -24.87 -1.51
N ASN A 532 -31.13 -23.65 -1.86
CA ASN A 532 -30.45 -22.82 -2.85
C ASN A 532 -29.72 -21.66 -2.15
N PRO A 533 -28.37 -21.64 -2.15
CA PRO A 533 -27.62 -20.47 -1.73
C PRO A 533 -27.95 -19.26 -2.63
N VAL A 534 -28.09 -18.09 -2.03
CA VAL A 534 -28.46 -16.84 -2.72
C VAL A 534 -27.50 -15.74 -2.30
N LEU A 535 -27.14 -14.85 -3.22
CA LEU A 535 -26.36 -13.65 -2.90
C LEU A 535 -27.23 -12.64 -2.13
N PRO A 536 -26.88 -12.26 -0.89
CA PRO A 536 -27.63 -11.25 -0.15
C PRO A 536 -27.68 -9.90 -0.90
N ALA A 537 -28.79 -9.19 -0.78
CA ALA A 537 -28.97 -7.89 -1.46
C ALA A 537 -27.91 -6.86 -1.02
N VAL A 538 -27.55 -6.85 0.26
CA VAL A 538 -26.50 -5.98 0.80
C VAL A 538 -25.09 -6.36 0.33
N HIS A 539 -24.84 -7.63 0.03
CA HIS A 539 -23.58 -8.06 -0.57
C HIS A 539 -23.50 -7.63 -2.04
N ALA A 540 -24.62 -7.63 -2.78
CA ALA A 540 -24.68 -7.04 -4.11
C ALA A 540 -24.46 -5.51 -4.08
N MET A 541 -25.02 -4.82 -3.07
CA MET A 541 -24.74 -3.40 -2.83
C MET A 541 -23.25 -3.16 -2.52
N SER A 542 -22.67 -3.95 -1.61
CA SER A 542 -21.24 -3.93 -1.27
C SER A 542 -20.37 -4.10 -2.51
N TRP A 543 -20.73 -5.05 -3.38
CA TRP A 543 -19.97 -5.34 -4.59
C TRP A 543 -20.00 -4.17 -5.58
N MET A 544 -21.16 -3.53 -5.78
CA MET A 544 -21.26 -2.33 -6.61
C MET A 544 -20.45 -1.16 -6.03
N ALA A 545 -20.48 -0.97 -4.71
CA ALA A 545 -19.70 0.06 -4.03
C ALA A 545 -18.19 -0.19 -4.10
N ASP A 546 -17.74 -1.40 -3.78
CA ASP A 546 -16.32 -1.79 -3.85
C ASP A 546 -15.78 -1.66 -5.27
N ALA A 547 -16.56 -2.02 -6.30
CA ALA A 547 -16.19 -1.81 -7.70
C ALA A 547 -16.00 -0.32 -8.07
N CYS A 548 -16.73 0.60 -7.43
CA CYS A 548 -16.48 2.03 -7.58
C CYS A 548 -15.19 2.45 -6.89
N GLU A 549 -14.96 2.01 -5.64
CA GLU A 549 -13.74 2.34 -4.88
C GLU A 549 -12.46 1.82 -5.54
N GLN A 550 -12.54 0.64 -6.17
CA GLN A 550 -11.47 0.07 -6.99
C GLN A 550 -11.02 1.01 -8.12
N GLY A 551 -11.94 1.76 -8.72
CA GLY A 551 -11.66 2.72 -9.81
C GLY A 551 -11.29 4.14 -9.35
N LEU A 552 -11.41 4.42 -8.04
CA LEU A 552 -11.15 5.72 -7.42
C LEU A 552 -10.37 5.55 -6.10
N PRO A 553 -9.07 5.20 -6.14
CA PRO A 553 -8.25 5.07 -4.95
C PRO A 553 -8.28 6.33 -4.08
N GLY A 554 -8.44 6.15 -2.77
CA GLY A 554 -8.51 7.25 -1.80
C GLY A 554 -9.91 7.79 -1.55
N PHE A 555 -10.91 7.40 -2.33
CA PHE A 555 -12.31 7.65 -2.01
C PHE A 555 -12.93 6.48 -1.25
N LYS A 556 -13.93 6.78 -0.42
CA LYS A 556 -14.65 5.82 0.43
C LYS A 556 -16.15 5.93 0.21
N LEU A 557 -16.86 4.81 0.33
CA LEU A 557 -18.31 4.76 0.27
C LEU A 557 -18.93 5.67 1.32
N ALA A 558 -19.67 6.69 0.87
CA ALA A 558 -20.47 7.56 1.74
C ALA A 558 -21.96 7.21 1.65
N ARG A 559 -22.45 6.92 0.44
CA ARG A 559 -23.89 6.70 0.22
C ARG A 559 -24.18 5.77 -0.95
N CYS A 560 -25.26 5.01 -0.86
CA CYS A 560 -25.92 4.35 -1.99
C CYS A 560 -27.38 4.82 -2.09
N SER A 561 -27.75 5.35 -3.25
CA SER A 561 -29.10 5.88 -3.50
C SER A 561 -29.82 5.05 -4.56
N ASN A 562 -31.13 4.86 -4.37
CA ASN A 562 -32.00 4.14 -5.30
C ASN A 562 -31.50 2.72 -5.62
N PHE A 563 -31.03 1.99 -4.60
CA PHE A 563 -30.65 0.59 -4.76
C PHE A 563 -31.89 -0.25 -5.10
N LYS A 564 -31.77 -1.14 -6.09
CA LYS A 564 -32.86 -2.01 -6.55
C LYS A 564 -32.37 -3.43 -6.76
N VAL A 565 -33.17 -4.38 -6.28
CA VAL A 565 -33.08 -5.81 -6.62
C VAL A 565 -34.05 -6.07 -7.76
N LEU A 566 -33.51 -6.31 -8.96
CA LEU A 566 -34.29 -6.62 -10.16
C LEU A 566 -34.39 -8.13 -10.35
N ASN A 567 -33.29 -8.83 -10.07
CA ASN A 567 -33.23 -10.28 -10.13
C ASN A 567 -32.08 -10.81 -9.26
N GLY A 568 -32.40 -11.60 -8.23
CA GLY A 568 -31.40 -12.17 -7.34
C GLY A 568 -30.44 -13.13 -8.05
N VAL A 569 -29.20 -13.23 -7.56
CA VAL A 569 -28.25 -14.26 -7.97
C VAL A 569 -28.42 -15.49 -7.08
N ILE A 570 -28.75 -16.63 -7.70
CA ILE A 570 -28.93 -17.92 -7.04
C ILE A 570 -27.78 -18.82 -7.49
N PHE A 571 -27.10 -19.48 -6.55
CA PHE A 571 -25.98 -20.38 -6.83
C PHE A 571 -26.47 -21.79 -7.15
N ASP A 572 -27.31 -21.92 -8.17
CA ASP A 572 -27.82 -23.17 -8.70
C ASP A 572 -27.38 -23.39 -10.16
N LYS A 573 -28.05 -24.28 -10.88
CA LYS A 573 -27.77 -24.55 -12.30
C LYS A 573 -28.08 -23.37 -13.24
N SER A 574 -28.73 -22.32 -12.74
CA SER A 574 -29.10 -21.11 -13.50
C SER A 574 -28.10 -19.96 -13.34
N ILE A 575 -27.07 -20.12 -12.50
CA ILE A 575 -26.01 -19.11 -12.33
C ILE A 575 -25.34 -18.82 -13.68
N ALA A 576 -25.08 -17.54 -13.97
CA ALA A 576 -24.40 -17.15 -15.19
C ALA A 576 -22.89 -17.40 -15.06
N GLU A 577 -22.22 -17.71 -16.17
CA GLU A 577 -20.76 -17.82 -16.19
C GLU A 577 -20.08 -16.49 -15.85
N LYS A 578 -20.64 -15.39 -16.36
CA LYS A 578 -20.10 -14.03 -16.21
C LYS A 578 -21.19 -13.02 -15.89
N TYR A 579 -20.82 -12.08 -15.02
CA TYR A 579 -21.61 -10.91 -14.68
C TYR A 579 -20.83 -9.65 -15.04
N THR A 580 -21.55 -8.66 -15.53
CA THR A 580 -21.00 -7.38 -15.99
C THR A 580 -21.51 -6.25 -15.10
N LEU A 581 -20.59 -5.45 -14.56
CA LEU A 581 -20.90 -4.17 -13.92
C LEU A 581 -20.64 -3.05 -14.92
N ASP A 582 -21.69 -2.30 -15.25
CA ASP A 582 -21.59 -1.03 -15.96
C ASP A 582 -21.44 0.10 -14.93
N LEU A 583 -20.32 0.81 -14.95
CA LEU A 583 -20.05 1.97 -14.09
C LEU A 583 -19.99 3.24 -14.93
N LYS A 584 -20.75 4.25 -14.52
CA LYS A 584 -20.79 5.56 -15.18
C LYS A 584 -20.79 6.68 -14.15
N GLU A 585 -19.73 7.48 -14.12
CA GLU A 585 -19.72 8.74 -13.37
C GLU A 585 -20.82 9.66 -13.93
N ILE A 586 -21.62 10.22 -13.03
CA ILE A 586 -22.71 11.15 -13.36
C ILE A 586 -22.47 12.55 -12.80
N GLU A 587 -21.69 12.66 -11.73
CA GLU A 587 -21.30 13.91 -11.10
C GLU A 587 -19.95 13.73 -10.41
N ARG A 588 -19.12 14.78 -10.38
CA ARG A 588 -17.82 14.77 -9.70
C ARG A 588 -17.46 16.17 -9.25
N GLU A 589 -16.93 16.27 -8.03
CA GLU A 589 -16.21 17.45 -7.55
C GLU A 589 -14.80 17.04 -7.12
N HIS A 590 -13.80 17.57 -7.82
CA HIS A 590 -12.40 17.24 -7.63
C HIS A 590 -11.98 17.37 -6.17
N GLY A 591 -11.28 16.35 -5.66
CA GLY A 591 -10.83 16.33 -4.27
C GLY A 591 -11.94 16.19 -3.21
N LYS A 592 -13.21 16.01 -3.60
CA LYS A 592 -14.33 15.91 -2.65
C LYS A 592 -15.15 14.64 -2.83
N TYR A 593 -15.84 14.49 -3.96
CA TYR A 593 -16.74 13.37 -4.18
C TYR A 593 -16.90 12.98 -5.66
N ALA A 594 -17.34 11.74 -5.86
CA ALA A 594 -17.79 11.23 -7.15
C ALA A 594 -19.12 10.47 -6.97
N GLU A 595 -20.08 10.72 -7.87
CA GLU A 595 -21.35 10.01 -7.92
C GLU A 595 -21.37 9.12 -9.17
N ILE A 596 -21.58 7.82 -8.97
CA ILE A 596 -21.44 6.78 -10.00
C ILE A 596 -22.70 5.95 -10.07
N LYS A 597 -23.30 5.86 -11.27
CA LYS A 597 -24.38 4.93 -11.53
C LYS A 597 -23.81 3.56 -11.85
N VAL A 598 -24.29 2.54 -11.13
CA VAL A 598 -23.86 1.15 -11.30
C VAL A 598 -25.05 0.27 -11.68
N LYS A 599 -24.84 -0.64 -12.64
CA LYS A 599 -25.79 -1.70 -12.99
C LYS A 599 -25.06 -3.03 -13.10
N VAL A 600 -25.68 -4.10 -12.58
CA VAL A 600 -25.21 -5.47 -12.72
C VAL A 600 -26.11 -6.22 -13.70
N SER A 601 -25.50 -6.86 -14.69
CA SER A 601 -26.21 -7.70 -15.66
C SER A 601 -25.46 -9.00 -15.95
N SER A 602 -26.15 -9.95 -16.59
CA SER A 602 -25.55 -11.14 -17.17
C SER A 602 -26.21 -11.44 -18.52
N GLU A 603 -25.56 -12.26 -19.35
CA GLU A 603 -26.18 -12.79 -20.56
C GLU A 603 -26.86 -14.12 -20.24
N SER A 604 -28.10 -14.32 -20.74
CA SER A 604 -28.80 -15.60 -20.62
C SER A 604 -28.72 -16.38 -21.95
N GLY A 605 -28.08 -17.55 -21.94
CA GLY A 605 -28.08 -18.51 -23.05
C GLY A 605 -26.78 -19.33 -23.14
N ALA A 606 -26.89 -20.62 -23.45
CA ALA A 606 -25.74 -21.35 -23.99
C ALA A 606 -25.35 -20.69 -25.32
N ALA A 607 -24.05 -20.48 -25.57
CA ALA A 607 -23.52 -19.80 -26.75
C ALA A 607 -24.05 -20.35 -28.11
N SER A 608 -24.70 -21.51 -28.11
CA SER A 608 -25.27 -22.20 -29.27
C SER A 608 -26.68 -21.78 -29.71
N SER A 609 -27.43 -20.94 -28.97
CA SER A 609 -28.85 -20.63 -29.30
C SER A 609 -29.12 -19.26 -29.94
N GLY A 610 -28.11 -18.46 -30.28
CA GLY A 610 -28.24 -17.27 -31.13
C GLY A 610 -29.15 -16.13 -30.62
N ASN A 611 -29.64 -16.19 -29.38
CA ASN A 611 -30.60 -15.23 -28.82
C ASN A 611 -30.19 -14.88 -27.37
N ASN A 612 -29.04 -14.21 -27.20
CA ASN A 612 -28.59 -13.75 -25.88
C ASN A 612 -29.47 -12.59 -25.43
N ARG A 613 -30.27 -12.80 -24.37
CA ARG A 613 -31.02 -11.75 -23.70
C ARG A 613 -30.26 -11.28 -22.46
N THR A 614 -30.07 -9.98 -22.31
CA THR A 614 -29.46 -9.40 -21.11
C THR A 614 -30.43 -9.48 -19.94
N ARG A 615 -30.00 -10.05 -18.82
CA ARG A 615 -30.73 -10.09 -17.54
C ARG A 615 -30.11 -9.06 -16.60
N PHE A 616 -30.92 -8.12 -16.11
CA PHE A 616 -30.48 -7.15 -15.10
C PHE A 616 -30.75 -7.69 -13.70
N HIS A 617 -29.74 -7.59 -12.82
CA HIS A 617 -29.78 -8.13 -11.47
C HIS A 617 -29.93 -7.04 -10.40
N TYR A 618 -29.07 -6.03 -10.44
CA TYR A 618 -29.02 -4.97 -9.43
C TYR A 618 -28.71 -3.62 -10.07
N SER A 619 -29.11 -2.53 -9.42
CA SER A 619 -28.68 -1.18 -9.79
C SER A 619 -28.66 -0.26 -8.59
N THR A 620 -27.75 0.71 -8.58
CA THR A 620 -27.68 1.77 -7.55
C THR A 620 -26.97 3.01 -8.10
N GLN A 621 -27.04 4.11 -7.36
CA GLN A 621 -26.12 5.24 -7.48
C GLN A 621 -25.21 5.23 -6.25
N VAL A 622 -23.90 5.20 -6.45
CA VAL A 622 -22.89 5.16 -5.40
C VAL A 622 -22.25 6.53 -5.31
N ARG A 623 -22.25 7.12 -4.11
CA ARG A 623 -21.46 8.30 -3.79
C ARG A 623 -20.23 7.89 -3.01
N LEU A 624 -19.06 8.24 -3.54
CA LEU A 624 -17.80 8.12 -2.83
C LEU A 624 -17.30 9.51 -2.45
N GLU A 625 -16.69 9.63 -1.27
CA GLU A 625 -16.10 10.87 -0.77
C GLU A 625 -14.66 10.63 -0.29
N GLN A 626 -13.77 11.61 -0.43
CA GLN A 626 -12.39 11.50 0.09
C GLN A 626 -12.35 11.59 1.62
N GLN A 627 -13.26 12.37 2.19
CA GLN A 627 -13.41 12.52 3.63
C GLN A 627 -14.87 12.27 4.00
N LEU A 628 -15.11 11.18 4.71
CA LEU A 628 -16.45 10.86 5.20
C LEU A 628 -16.92 11.92 6.21
N PRO A 629 -18.22 12.27 6.22
CA PRO A 629 -18.78 13.14 7.24
C PRO A 629 -18.66 12.50 8.63
N LYS A 630 -18.65 13.35 9.67
CA LYS A 630 -18.67 12.85 11.05
C LYS A 630 -19.96 12.06 11.29
N ALA A 631 -19.81 10.89 11.90
CA ALA A 631 -20.94 10.06 12.30
C ALA A 631 -21.91 10.87 13.20
N PRO A 632 -23.20 10.98 12.84
CA PRO A 632 -24.19 11.62 13.69
C PRO A 632 -24.60 10.69 14.84
N LEU A 633 -25.18 11.29 15.90
CA LEU A 633 -25.87 10.55 16.95
C LEU A 633 -27.30 10.22 16.51
N HIS A 634 -27.79 9.05 16.92
CA HIS A 634 -29.17 8.64 16.75
C HIS A 634 -29.99 9.08 17.96
N ASP A 635 -30.89 10.04 17.78
CA ASP A 635 -31.62 10.67 18.90
C ASP A 635 -32.74 9.81 19.50
N ARG A 636 -33.06 8.65 18.92
CA ARG A 636 -34.25 7.83 19.27
C ARG A 636 -33.89 6.39 19.58
N ILE A 637 -33.01 6.18 20.54
CA ILE A 637 -32.62 4.85 20.99
C ILE A 637 -33.58 4.36 22.07
N ASP A 638 -34.22 3.21 21.83
CA ASP A 638 -34.90 2.46 22.88
C ASP A 638 -34.12 1.17 23.16
N LEU A 639 -33.23 1.20 24.15
CA LEU A 639 -32.55 0.01 24.64
C LEU A 639 -33.30 -0.68 25.79
N SER A 640 -34.57 -0.30 26.03
CA SER A 640 -35.37 -0.99 27.04
C SER A 640 -35.63 -2.42 26.58
N ASN A 641 -35.10 -3.39 27.34
CA ASN A 641 -35.23 -4.81 27.05
C ASN A 641 -36.60 -5.33 27.55
N THR A 642 -37.68 -4.78 27.01
CA THR A 642 -39.06 -5.06 27.45
C THR A 642 -39.55 -6.44 27.01
N HIS A 643 -39.01 -6.97 25.92
CA HIS A 643 -39.45 -8.26 25.35
C HIS A 643 -38.46 -9.40 25.62
N ASN A 644 -37.15 -9.13 25.66
CA ASN A 644 -36.10 -10.10 25.95
C ASN A 644 -36.25 -11.41 25.15
N LEU A 645 -36.41 -11.30 23.82
CA LEU A 645 -36.56 -12.46 22.94
C LEU A 645 -35.19 -12.87 22.40
N PRO A 646 -34.69 -14.09 22.72
CA PRO A 646 -33.38 -14.53 22.23
C PRO A 646 -33.37 -14.65 20.70
N GLY A 647 -32.35 -14.07 20.05
CA GLY A 647 -32.19 -14.10 18.61
C GLY A 647 -32.11 -15.52 18.04
N ALA A 648 -31.47 -16.43 18.79
CA ALA A 648 -31.38 -17.86 18.47
C ALA A 648 -32.74 -18.53 18.19
N ALA A 649 -33.83 -18.07 18.81
CA ALA A 649 -35.16 -18.63 18.60
C ALA A 649 -35.64 -18.44 17.15
N PHE A 650 -35.37 -17.27 16.55
CA PHE A 650 -35.79 -16.94 15.18
C PHE A 650 -35.02 -17.71 14.11
N TYR A 651 -33.77 -18.09 14.40
CA TYR A 651 -32.99 -18.97 13.51
C TYR A 651 -33.43 -20.44 13.62
N GLN A 652 -33.94 -20.86 14.79
CA GLN A 652 -34.34 -22.26 15.05
C GLN A 652 -35.79 -22.56 14.62
N ASP A 653 -36.68 -21.58 14.67
CA ASP A 653 -38.10 -21.76 14.34
C ASP A 653 -38.41 -21.61 12.85
N GLY A 654 -37.44 -21.17 12.04
CA GLY A 654 -37.58 -20.96 10.60
C GLY A 654 -38.08 -19.55 10.23
N THR A 655 -38.16 -18.61 11.19
CA THR A 655 -38.41 -17.20 10.89
C THR A 655 -37.30 -16.62 10.03
N LEU A 656 -36.04 -16.95 10.36
CA LEU A 656 -34.84 -16.57 9.64
C LEU A 656 -34.17 -17.82 9.05
N PHE A 657 -33.81 -17.79 7.76
CA PHE A 657 -33.17 -18.93 7.06
C PHE A 657 -31.63 -18.94 7.15
N HIS A 658 -31.05 -18.02 7.92
CA HIS A 658 -29.62 -17.75 7.96
C HIS A 658 -28.85 -18.79 8.79
N GLY A 659 -27.77 -19.33 8.21
CA GLY A 659 -26.82 -20.21 8.87
C GLY A 659 -25.80 -19.45 9.72
N PRO A 660 -24.92 -20.16 10.46
CA PRO A 660 -24.10 -19.59 11.54
C PRO A 660 -23.29 -18.35 11.16
N LYS A 661 -22.82 -18.25 9.91
CA LYS A 661 -22.01 -17.11 9.43
C LYS A 661 -22.79 -15.80 9.29
N PHE A 662 -24.13 -15.85 9.31
CA PHE A 662 -25.05 -14.72 9.23
C PHE A 662 -25.91 -14.56 10.49
N GLN A 663 -25.66 -15.35 11.53
CA GLN A 663 -26.40 -15.29 12.80
C GLN A 663 -25.79 -14.24 13.72
N GLY A 664 -26.24 -13.00 13.56
CA GLY A 664 -25.71 -11.85 14.29
C GLY A 664 -26.66 -11.21 15.29
N ILE A 665 -27.89 -11.72 15.42
CA ILE A 665 -28.89 -11.18 16.34
C ILE A 665 -28.76 -11.93 17.66
N ASP A 666 -28.36 -11.22 18.71
CA ASP A 666 -28.27 -11.77 20.06
C ASP A 666 -29.65 -11.78 20.72
N GLN A 667 -30.38 -10.67 20.63
CA GLN A 667 -31.73 -10.53 21.17
C GLN A 667 -32.55 -9.42 20.50
N VAL A 668 -33.87 -9.58 20.51
CA VAL A 668 -34.84 -8.50 20.24
C VAL A 668 -35.20 -7.85 21.57
N LEU A 669 -34.79 -6.59 21.75
CA LEU A 669 -35.01 -5.83 22.98
C LEU A 669 -36.45 -5.37 23.10
N ASN A 670 -36.99 -4.81 22.01
CA ASN A 670 -38.35 -4.31 21.90
C ASN A 670 -38.89 -4.53 20.48
N ILE A 671 -40.19 -4.77 20.37
CA ILE A 671 -40.91 -4.94 19.10
C ILE A 671 -42.36 -4.49 19.26
N ASN A 672 -42.85 -3.66 18.35
CA ASN A 672 -44.24 -3.20 18.27
C ASN A 672 -44.62 -2.86 16.82
N GLU A 673 -45.82 -2.33 16.58
CA GLU A 673 -46.27 -1.97 15.23
C GLU A 673 -45.46 -0.82 14.59
N GLN A 674 -44.78 -0.01 15.40
CA GLN A 674 -43.97 1.11 14.93
C GLN A 674 -42.53 0.70 14.60
N GLY A 675 -42.04 -0.44 15.09
CA GLY A 675 -40.64 -0.81 14.92
C GLY A 675 -40.13 -1.94 15.80
N LEU A 676 -38.82 -2.10 15.82
CA LEU A 676 -38.12 -2.99 16.75
C LEU A 676 -36.68 -2.51 16.98
N THR A 677 -36.07 -2.96 18.07
CA THR A 677 -34.65 -2.78 18.36
C THR A 677 -33.98 -4.12 18.64
N LEU A 678 -32.83 -4.34 18.00
CA LEU A 678 -32.01 -5.53 18.17
C LEU A 678 -30.71 -5.17 18.89
N GLU A 679 -30.25 -6.09 19.71
CA GLU A 679 -28.84 -6.20 20.09
C GLU A 679 -28.17 -7.25 19.21
N CYS A 680 -26.99 -6.91 18.70
CA CYS A 680 -26.28 -7.69 17.71
C CYS A 680 -24.79 -7.81 18.02
N SER A 681 -24.21 -8.94 17.61
CA SER A 681 -22.77 -9.16 17.51
C SER A 681 -22.51 -10.19 16.42
N LEU A 682 -21.41 -10.05 15.67
CA LEU A 682 -21.07 -10.97 14.57
C LEU A 682 -19.64 -11.46 14.72
N PRO A 683 -19.39 -12.77 14.62
CA PRO A 683 -18.04 -13.30 14.61
C PRO A 683 -17.28 -12.88 13.34
N GLU A 684 -15.96 -12.70 13.44
CA GLU A 684 -15.13 -12.46 12.27
C GLU A 684 -15.09 -13.70 11.35
N ASN A 685 -15.29 -13.46 10.05
CA ASN A 685 -15.13 -14.48 9.01
C ASN A 685 -13.75 -14.37 8.38
N SER A 686 -13.14 -15.50 8.00
CA SER A 686 -11.87 -15.46 7.28
C SER A 686 -12.09 -14.97 5.84
N GLY A 687 -11.11 -14.25 5.28
CA GLY A 687 -11.17 -13.80 3.88
C GLY A 687 -11.32 -14.95 2.87
N SER A 688 -10.84 -16.15 3.20
CA SER A 688 -11.07 -17.35 2.38
C SER A 688 -12.51 -17.86 2.42
N GLU A 689 -13.23 -17.62 3.51
CA GLU A 689 -14.64 -17.99 3.63
C GLU A 689 -15.54 -17.00 2.88
N GLU A 690 -15.29 -15.70 3.05
CA GLU A 690 -16.04 -14.64 2.36
C GLU A 690 -15.75 -14.62 0.85
N GLY A 691 -14.54 -15.02 0.48
CA GLY A 691 -14.15 -15.20 -0.90
C GLY A 691 -14.09 -13.89 -1.68
N GLN A 692 -14.83 -13.82 -2.78
CA GLN A 692 -14.88 -12.67 -3.67
C GLN A 692 -15.68 -11.49 -3.07
N PHE A 693 -16.43 -11.68 -1.99
CA PHE A 693 -17.25 -10.63 -1.37
C PHE A 693 -16.74 -10.23 0.02
N ALA A 694 -15.42 -10.32 0.22
CA ALA A 694 -14.78 -10.02 1.50
C ALA A 694 -15.02 -8.57 1.98
N SER A 695 -15.40 -8.45 3.24
CA SER A 695 -15.66 -7.22 3.99
C SER A 695 -14.43 -6.32 3.99
N GLN A 696 -14.59 -5.09 3.50
CA GLN A 696 -13.54 -4.07 3.53
C GLN A 696 -13.86 -3.05 4.64
N ASP A 697 -13.99 -1.76 4.31
CA ASP A 697 -14.47 -0.72 5.25
C ASP A 697 -15.97 -0.82 5.46
N PHE A 698 -16.70 -1.37 4.49
CA PHE A 698 -18.10 -1.72 4.62
C PHE A 698 -18.25 -3.17 5.08
N ASN A 699 -19.09 -3.40 6.10
CA ASN A 699 -19.43 -4.73 6.63
C ASN A 699 -20.83 -5.13 6.14
N PRO A 700 -20.95 -5.91 5.05
CA PRO A 700 -22.24 -6.32 4.52
C PRO A 700 -22.97 -7.35 5.38
N PHE A 701 -22.27 -8.08 6.27
CA PHE A 701 -22.91 -9.01 7.22
C PHE A 701 -23.72 -8.25 8.27
N ALA A 702 -23.15 -7.17 8.81
CA ALA A 702 -23.88 -6.32 9.76
C ALA A 702 -25.10 -5.67 9.11
N LEU A 703 -24.98 -5.21 7.85
CA LEU A 703 -26.13 -4.62 7.15
C LEU A 703 -27.20 -5.66 6.79
N ASP A 704 -26.84 -6.93 6.61
CA ASP A 704 -27.81 -8.00 6.35
C ASP A 704 -28.81 -8.15 7.51
N LEU A 705 -28.36 -7.93 8.75
CA LEU A 705 -29.21 -7.95 9.94
C LEU A 705 -30.37 -6.92 9.85
N ALA A 706 -30.22 -5.86 9.04
CA ALA A 706 -31.29 -4.91 8.77
C ALA A 706 -32.47 -5.57 8.05
N PHE A 707 -32.21 -6.41 7.05
CA PHE A 707 -33.26 -7.16 6.38
C PHE A 707 -33.79 -8.32 7.24
N GLN A 708 -32.95 -8.90 8.11
CA GLN A 708 -33.40 -9.85 9.12
C GLN A 708 -34.38 -9.21 10.13
N ALA A 709 -34.13 -7.97 10.56
CA ALA A 709 -35.05 -7.19 11.39
C ALA A 709 -36.41 -7.01 10.72
N MET A 710 -36.43 -6.63 9.44
CA MET A 710 -37.66 -6.52 8.66
C MET A 710 -38.40 -7.87 8.56
N LEU A 711 -37.67 -8.99 8.46
CA LEU A 711 -38.23 -10.34 8.41
C LEU A 711 -38.89 -10.73 9.74
N ILE A 712 -38.24 -10.47 10.88
CA ILE A 712 -38.79 -10.71 12.23
C ILE A 712 -40.09 -9.92 12.43
N TRP A 713 -40.08 -8.65 12.03
CA TRP A 713 -41.27 -7.79 12.12
C TRP A 713 -42.39 -8.29 11.20
N ALA A 714 -42.09 -8.60 9.94
CA ALA A 714 -43.05 -9.13 8.99
C ALA A 714 -43.68 -10.44 9.47
N TRP A 715 -42.89 -11.32 10.08
CA TRP A 715 -43.40 -12.55 10.68
C TRP A 715 -44.36 -12.25 11.83
N ARG A 716 -43.96 -11.38 12.76
CA ARG A 716 -44.74 -11.03 13.95
C ARG A 716 -46.12 -10.45 13.62
N PHE A 717 -46.21 -9.58 12.61
CA PHE A 717 -47.43 -8.83 12.30
C PHE A 717 -48.19 -9.32 11.06
N HIS A 718 -47.54 -10.00 10.11
CA HIS A 718 -48.16 -10.48 8.86
C HIS A 718 -48.05 -11.99 8.64
N GLN A 719 -47.32 -12.72 9.50
CA GLN A 719 -47.10 -14.17 9.38
C GLN A 719 -46.58 -14.56 7.99
N SER A 720 -45.71 -13.72 7.43
CA SER A 720 -45.23 -13.82 6.06
C SER A 720 -43.71 -13.65 6.02
N GLY A 721 -43.05 -14.48 5.23
CA GLY A 721 -41.68 -14.27 4.81
C GLY A 721 -41.56 -13.03 3.94
N SER A 722 -40.34 -12.48 3.85
CA SER A 722 -40.06 -11.28 3.08
C SER A 722 -38.77 -11.39 2.26
N LEU A 723 -38.70 -10.63 1.16
CA LEU A 723 -37.51 -10.50 0.33
C LEU A 723 -37.23 -9.03 -0.03
N PRO A 724 -35.96 -8.59 -0.06
CA PRO A 724 -35.60 -7.22 -0.43
C PRO A 724 -36.01 -6.81 -1.85
N LEU A 725 -36.56 -5.61 -1.99
CA LEU A 725 -36.91 -5.00 -3.29
C LEU A 725 -36.03 -3.79 -3.62
N LYS A 726 -35.94 -2.83 -2.69
CA LYS A 726 -35.19 -1.58 -2.90
C LYS A 726 -34.79 -0.92 -1.58
N THR A 727 -33.88 0.02 -1.68
CA THR A 727 -33.55 0.98 -0.61
C THR A 727 -33.42 2.36 -1.25
N GLU A 728 -34.11 3.36 -0.70
CA GLU A 728 -34.07 4.73 -1.23
C GLU A 728 -32.71 5.37 -0.97
N THR A 729 -32.21 5.28 0.26
CA THR A 729 -30.89 5.77 0.63
C THR A 729 -30.27 4.88 1.69
N PHE A 730 -28.99 4.54 1.50
CA PHE A 730 -28.11 3.96 2.49
C PHE A 730 -26.94 4.92 2.71
N GLU A 731 -26.64 5.30 3.95
CA GLU A 731 -25.48 6.13 4.30
C GLU A 731 -24.52 5.34 5.19
N HIS A 732 -23.23 5.44 4.88
CA HIS A 732 -22.14 4.81 5.62
C HIS A 732 -21.29 5.86 6.31
N PHE A 733 -21.11 5.71 7.62
CA PHE A 733 -20.30 6.63 8.43
C PHE A 733 -19.03 5.96 8.96
N ARG A 734 -19.13 4.69 9.37
CA ARG A 734 -18.03 3.91 9.93
C ARG A 734 -18.32 2.41 9.85
N LYS A 735 -17.26 1.61 9.81
CA LYS A 735 -17.33 0.15 9.81
C LYS A 735 -17.93 -0.36 11.12
N VAL A 736 -18.86 -1.31 11.05
CA VAL A 736 -19.26 -2.13 12.20
C VAL A 736 -18.15 -3.17 12.44
N PRO A 737 -17.42 -3.10 13.56
CA PRO A 737 -16.38 -4.09 13.86
C PRO A 737 -17.00 -5.46 14.17
N PHE A 738 -16.31 -6.53 13.78
CA PHE A 738 -16.64 -7.88 14.24
C PHE A 738 -16.32 -8.03 15.73
N ASP A 739 -16.88 -9.07 16.35
CA ASP A 739 -16.68 -9.42 17.76
C ASP A 739 -16.95 -8.27 18.73
N THR A 740 -17.80 -7.33 18.31
CA THR A 740 -18.19 -6.15 19.07
C THR A 740 -19.71 -6.05 19.09
N ARG A 741 -20.24 -5.67 20.25
CA ARG A 741 -21.67 -5.42 20.45
C ARG A 741 -22.09 -4.14 19.77
N PHE A 742 -23.21 -4.16 19.05
CA PHE A 742 -23.86 -3.01 18.44
C PHE A 742 -25.37 -3.20 18.42
N TYR A 743 -26.11 -2.16 18.02
CA TYR A 743 -27.56 -2.17 18.01
C TYR A 743 -28.12 -1.80 16.64
N LEU A 744 -29.34 -2.29 16.40
CA LEU A 744 -30.10 -1.98 15.19
C LEU A 744 -31.50 -1.52 15.59
N SER A 745 -31.79 -0.25 15.34
CA SER A 745 -33.11 0.35 15.54
C SER A 745 -33.86 0.43 14.22
N MET A 746 -35.09 -0.07 14.18
CA MET A 746 -35.95 -0.07 13.00
C MET A 746 -37.24 0.72 13.27
N SER A 747 -37.63 1.60 12.36
CA SER A 747 -38.92 2.30 12.36
C SER A 747 -39.72 2.02 11.10
N VAL A 748 -40.95 1.53 11.24
CA VAL A 748 -41.85 1.23 10.12
C VAL A 748 -42.43 2.51 9.54
N ASN A 749 -42.25 2.72 8.24
CA ASN A 749 -42.84 3.84 7.50
C ASN A 749 -44.25 3.50 7.03
N LYS A 750 -44.39 2.32 6.43
CA LYS A 750 -45.64 1.83 5.81
C LYS A 750 -45.60 0.30 5.76
N ASN A 751 -46.73 -0.35 5.97
CA ASN A 751 -46.88 -1.77 5.70
C ASN A 751 -48.24 -2.10 5.06
N SER A 752 -48.32 -3.23 4.39
CA SER A 752 -49.53 -3.85 3.84
C SER A 752 -49.38 -5.37 3.89
N ALA A 753 -50.40 -6.11 3.45
CA ALA A 753 -50.32 -7.57 3.35
C ALA A 753 -49.25 -8.08 2.37
N THR A 754 -48.70 -7.23 1.50
CA THR A 754 -47.78 -7.63 0.41
C THR A 754 -46.45 -6.88 0.41
N ALA A 755 -46.28 -5.86 1.26
CA ALA A 755 -45.07 -5.06 1.31
C ALA A 755 -44.86 -4.42 2.68
N LEU A 756 -43.59 -4.22 3.04
CA LEU A 756 -43.17 -3.49 4.23
C LEU A 756 -42.07 -2.48 3.82
N SER A 757 -42.22 -1.24 4.28
CA SER A 757 -41.20 -0.21 4.18
C SER A 757 -40.80 0.31 5.55
N ALA A 758 -39.50 0.43 5.80
CA ALA A 758 -38.93 0.86 7.07
C ALA A 758 -37.65 1.70 6.89
N ASN A 759 -37.28 2.42 7.95
CA ASN A 759 -35.94 2.99 8.12
C ASN A 759 -35.20 2.18 9.20
N LEU A 760 -33.91 1.97 9.01
CA LEU A 760 -33.06 1.15 9.88
C LEU A 760 -31.78 1.92 10.20
N PHE A 761 -31.33 1.86 11.46
CA PHE A 761 -30.19 2.59 11.97
C PHE A 761 -29.29 1.62 12.73
N LEU A 762 -28.03 1.50 12.33
CA LEU A 762 -27.02 0.72 13.04
C LEU A 762 -26.18 1.69 13.87
N HIS A 763 -26.05 1.45 15.17
CA HIS A 763 -25.36 2.36 16.08
C HIS A 763 -24.71 1.64 17.28
N ASP A 764 -23.80 2.30 17.97
CA ASP A 764 -23.25 1.82 19.25
C ASP A 764 -24.21 2.13 20.42
N GLU A 765 -23.76 1.86 21.65
CA GLU A 765 -24.58 2.05 22.87
C GLU A 765 -24.91 3.52 23.12
N GLU A 766 -24.02 4.43 22.72
CA GLU A 766 -24.18 5.88 22.81
C GLU A 766 -25.01 6.46 21.65
N GLY A 767 -25.38 5.64 20.67
CA GLY A 767 -26.16 6.05 19.49
C GLY A 767 -25.32 6.61 18.36
N LEU A 768 -24.00 6.57 18.43
CA LEU A 768 -23.15 7.02 17.35
C LEU A 768 -23.30 6.06 16.18
N MET A 769 -23.75 6.58 15.04
CA MET A 769 -24.18 5.75 13.93
C MET A 769 -23.01 5.11 13.18
N TYR A 770 -23.18 3.84 12.86
CA TYR A 770 -22.37 3.14 11.86
C TYR A 770 -22.90 3.37 10.45
N ALA A 771 -24.21 3.21 10.28
CA ALA A 771 -24.89 3.37 9.02
C ALA A 771 -26.38 3.63 9.20
N SER A 772 -27.03 4.19 8.18
CA SER A 772 -28.48 4.36 8.10
C SER A 772 -29.03 3.81 6.78
N MET A 773 -30.23 3.25 6.81
CA MET A 773 -31.00 2.84 5.63
C MET A 773 -32.38 3.47 5.71
N THR A 774 -32.75 4.32 4.76
CA THR A 774 -34.08 4.92 4.68
C THR A 774 -34.82 4.42 3.45
N GLY A 775 -36.14 4.26 3.62
CA GLY A 775 -37.02 3.74 2.56
C GLY A 775 -36.61 2.33 2.09
N ALA A 776 -36.09 1.49 2.98
CA ALA A 776 -35.89 0.07 2.69
C ALA A 776 -37.26 -0.60 2.50
N GLU A 777 -37.43 -1.35 1.42
CA GLU A 777 -38.70 -2.00 1.06
C GLU A 777 -38.49 -3.48 0.79
N VAL A 778 -39.34 -4.31 1.37
CA VAL A 778 -39.40 -5.77 1.15
C VAL A 778 -40.79 -6.16 0.67
N THR A 779 -40.87 -7.20 -0.17
CA THR A 779 -42.15 -7.86 -0.47
C THR A 779 -42.50 -8.84 0.64
N LEU A 780 -43.79 -8.99 0.94
CA LEU A 780 -44.30 -9.97 1.90
C LEU A 780 -45.09 -11.05 1.15
N SER A 781 -44.81 -12.32 1.45
CA SER A 781 -45.62 -13.42 0.92
C SER A 781 -45.60 -14.64 1.85
N LYS A 782 -46.79 -15.18 2.13
CA LYS A 782 -46.93 -16.46 2.85
C LYS A 782 -46.35 -17.65 2.09
N SER A 783 -46.23 -17.57 0.77
CA SER A 783 -45.61 -18.64 -0.02
C SER A 783 -44.13 -18.80 0.29
N LEU A 784 -43.46 -17.76 0.80
CA LEU A 784 -42.06 -17.81 1.20
C LEU A 784 -41.86 -18.60 2.50
N ASN A 785 -42.88 -18.71 3.35
CA ASN A 785 -42.79 -19.40 4.64
C ASN A 785 -42.35 -20.87 4.46
N ALA A 786 -42.84 -21.53 3.42
CA ALA A 786 -42.47 -22.90 3.09
C ALA A 786 -41.01 -23.04 2.62
N LEU A 787 -40.41 -21.95 2.13
CA LEU A 787 -39.02 -21.91 1.67
C LEU A 787 -38.03 -21.55 2.79
N PHE A 788 -38.50 -20.89 3.85
CA PHE A 788 -37.68 -20.55 5.03
C PHE A 788 -37.79 -21.62 6.14
N GLY A 789 -38.80 -22.49 6.06
CA GLY A 789 -39.09 -23.54 7.05
C GLY A 789 -38.01 -24.62 7.19
N LYS A 790 -38.03 -25.29 8.36
CA LYS A 790 -36.98 -26.15 8.93
C LYS A 790 -36.27 -27.11 7.96
N LYS A 791 -34.93 -27.12 8.04
CA LYS A 791 -34.09 -28.27 7.74
C LYS A 791 -34.25 -29.37 8.79
#